data_AF-A0A9D3UQZ2-F1
#
_entry.id   AF-A0A9D3UQZ2-F1
#
_cell.length_a   1.000
_cell.length_b   1.000
_cell.length_c   1.000
_cell.angle_alpha   90.00
_cell.angle_beta   90.00
_cell.angle_gamma   90.00
#
_symmetry.space_group_name_H-M   'P 1'
#
loop_
_entity.id
_entity.type
_entity.pdbx_description
1 polymer ?
#
loop_
_entity_poly.entity_id
_entity_poly.type
_entity_poly.pdbx_seq_one_letter_code
_entity_poly.pdbx_strand_id
1 'polypeptide(L)'
;MDRHSSDEDDDCQTLIHQNDTKHLPRQIPTSPRASTAPRSGFHIEELESQIRRRFKLTFNKRYLFAIFLPLLLIPIFLSTDIRSLFSSNISSLKFNKVSDQLKESQLQALYLLNQQLTSLLSLWNHTFVNSNDNVSAVQFDDIKASLLNQITLNKHIQQTLLSPHKTGNTLQNATVLDPAYAGYSFDRCRKVDLKFSERRTIEWKPKPNKFLFAICLSGQMSNHLICLEKHMFFAAALNRALVIPSSKFDYQYNRVLDTEHINDCVGKKAVIPFEDFMEMKKNHAHIDRFICYFSSPQPCYVDEEHLKKLRSLGISMGKLESAWKNEDIKKPSQKTIKDLEEKFASDDDVIAIGDVFFAEMERDWVTQPGGPIAHKCKTLIEPSKLILLTAQRFIQTFLGSNFIALHFRRHGFLKFCNAKKPSCFYPIPQAADCITRMVERANTPIIYLSTDAAESETSLLQSMVVLNGKTIPMVKRPPRNSAEKWDALLYRHGIEDDPQVEAMLDKTICAMASVFIGAPGSTFTEDILRLRKDWGTASLCDEYLCQGEGPNFIAGEDTPSTVKELCKKISSNSKPLSANAELLVDFISNKMNKAWMGLEKAPEGSFKNKLHGLGSRLLARVKPSEILLKSITKDVTTVQITYPTSLNARLVRRRLRQIALRGTVLHRKYFYGSVSLLPLTTAFTVLPLPNVPFFWVLFRTYSHWRAFQGSEKLLQLVSDYSLVQNSISLSGKGNESEHNDSKCGTKDSPSSQWVLEPSKELEDLINRGHEENYLSEQAISDICNSFSLNKNDVLKCRDLV
;
A
#
# COMPACT_ATOMS: atom_id res chain seq x y z
N MET A 1 -14.15 -8.15 -44.67
CA MET A 1 -14.20 -9.62 -44.51
C MET A 1 -13.88 -9.95 -43.06
N ASP A 2 -14.88 -9.66 -42.25
CA ASP A 2 -15.38 -10.36 -41.07
C ASP A 2 -14.55 -11.49 -40.44
N ARG A 3 -14.16 -11.28 -39.18
CA ARG A 3 -14.78 -11.97 -38.03
C ARG A 3 -14.56 -11.18 -36.73
N HIS A 4 -15.67 -10.62 -36.21
CA HIS A 4 -15.95 -10.27 -34.80
C HIS A 4 -15.89 -11.54 -33.92
N SER A 5 -15.76 -11.53 -32.58
CA SER A 5 -16.58 -10.89 -31.52
C SER A 5 -15.98 -11.27 -30.14
N SER A 6 -15.87 -10.37 -29.16
CA SER A 6 -16.67 -10.23 -27.90
C SER A 6 -16.62 -11.42 -26.93
N ASP A 7 -16.86 -11.35 -25.63
CA ASP A 7 -16.86 -10.36 -24.53
C ASP A 7 -17.02 -11.25 -23.27
N GLU A 8 -16.64 -10.70 -22.12
CA GLU A 8 -17.26 -10.86 -20.78
C GLU A 8 -17.78 -12.23 -20.28
N ASP A 9 -17.26 -12.58 -19.09
CA ASP A 9 -17.97 -12.94 -17.85
C ASP A 9 -19.03 -14.07 -17.76
N ASP A 10 -19.02 -14.64 -16.56
CA ASP A 10 -20.04 -15.41 -15.84
C ASP A 10 -20.25 -16.91 -16.14
N ASP A 11 -19.64 -17.70 -15.24
CA ASP A 11 -20.28 -18.54 -14.22
C ASP A 11 -21.36 -19.61 -14.57
N CYS A 12 -21.21 -20.70 -13.80
CA CYS A 12 -22.21 -21.70 -13.40
C CYS A 12 -22.54 -22.90 -14.30
N GLN A 13 -21.94 -24.04 -13.95
CA GLN A 13 -22.63 -25.23 -13.36
C GLN A 13 -24.17 -25.30 -13.57
N THR A 14 -24.81 -26.37 -14.06
CA THR A 14 -24.81 -27.73 -13.51
C THR A 14 -25.70 -28.69 -14.34
N LEU A 15 -25.20 -29.93 -14.50
CA LEU A 15 -25.85 -31.25 -14.32
C LEU A 15 -27.16 -31.69 -15.04
N ILE A 16 -26.98 -32.74 -15.87
CA ILE A 16 -27.68 -34.05 -15.92
C ILE A 16 -29.20 -34.09 -16.21
N HIS A 17 -29.61 -34.63 -17.37
CA HIS A 17 -30.19 -36.00 -17.48
C HIS A 17 -30.45 -36.47 -18.92
N GLN A 18 -30.29 -37.79 -19.09
CA GLN A 18 -31.04 -38.72 -19.96
C GLN A 18 -30.72 -38.85 -21.47
N ASN A 19 -30.34 -40.11 -21.82
CA ASN A 19 -30.85 -40.98 -22.89
C ASN A 19 -30.91 -40.41 -24.33
N ASP A 20 -30.42 -41.05 -25.40
CA ASP A 20 -30.59 -42.44 -25.81
C ASP A 20 -29.62 -42.78 -26.97
N THR A 21 -28.97 -43.93 -26.83
CA THR A 21 -29.00 -45.08 -27.75
C THR A 21 -28.72 -44.95 -29.28
N LYS A 22 -27.77 -45.82 -29.71
CA LYS A 22 -27.55 -46.49 -31.03
C LYS A 22 -26.57 -45.84 -32.03
N HIS A 23 -25.41 -46.46 -32.25
CA HIS A 23 -25.25 -47.55 -33.23
C HIS A 23 -23.82 -48.17 -33.18
N LEU A 24 -23.77 -49.49 -32.98
CA LEU A 24 -22.65 -50.41 -33.28
C LEU A 24 -22.49 -50.56 -34.81
N PRO A 25 -21.43 -51.21 -35.40
CA PRO A 25 -20.89 -52.54 -35.01
C PRO A 25 -19.36 -52.72 -35.29
N ARG A 26 -18.63 -53.84 -35.14
CA ARG A 26 -18.69 -55.21 -34.57
C ARG A 26 -17.27 -55.79 -34.71
N GLN A 27 -16.88 -56.71 -33.83
CA GLN A 27 -16.27 -58.05 -34.07
C GLN A 27 -15.63 -58.52 -32.73
N ILE A 28 -16.17 -59.43 -31.89
CA ILE A 28 -16.57 -60.88 -32.00
C ILE A 28 -15.32 -61.81 -32.13
N PRO A 29 -15.23 -62.99 -31.47
CA PRO A 29 -15.65 -63.42 -30.11
C PRO A 29 -14.69 -64.49 -29.48
N THR A 30 -14.98 -65.01 -28.28
CA THR A 30 -15.19 -66.47 -28.01
C THR A 30 -15.59 -66.72 -26.54
N SER A 31 -16.36 -67.77 -26.33
CA SER A 31 -17.28 -68.09 -25.21
C SER A 31 -16.78 -69.32 -24.40
N PRO A 32 -17.57 -70.10 -23.63
CA PRO A 32 -18.87 -69.88 -22.93
C PRO A 32 -18.98 -70.49 -21.47
N ARG A 33 -20.15 -70.25 -20.84
CA ARG A 33 -20.95 -71.09 -19.90
C ARG A 33 -20.54 -71.20 -18.41
N ALA A 34 -21.36 -70.70 -17.46
CA ALA A 34 -22.54 -71.31 -16.77
C ALA A 34 -22.11 -72.07 -15.49
N SER A 35 -22.75 -72.05 -14.31
CA SER A 35 -24.06 -71.62 -13.83
C SER A 35 -24.13 -71.72 -12.28
N THR A 36 -24.91 -70.82 -11.65
CA THR A 36 -25.77 -70.98 -10.44
C THR A 36 -25.22 -71.21 -9.00
N ALA A 37 -25.61 -70.24 -8.13
CA ALA A 37 -26.20 -70.36 -6.78
C ALA A 37 -25.26 -70.34 -5.53
N PRO A 38 -25.77 -70.14 -4.29
CA PRO A 38 -25.83 -68.82 -3.63
C PRO A 38 -25.28 -68.78 -2.17
N ARG A 39 -25.42 -67.61 -1.51
CA ARG A 39 -25.33 -67.33 -0.05
C ARG A 39 -23.97 -66.96 0.59
N SER A 40 -23.98 -65.72 1.12
CA SER A 40 -23.37 -65.15 2.33
C SER A 40 -22.21 -65.87 3.07
N GLY A 41 -21.15 -65.07 3.28
CA GLY A 41 -20.41 -64.97 4.54
C GLY A 41 -19.04 -65.65 4.56
N PHE A 42 -17.96 -64.86 4.64
CA PHE A 42 -16.69 -65.34 5.20
C PHE A 42 -15.92 -64.23 5.94
N HIS A 43 -15.78 -64.47 7.25
CA HIS A 43 -14.72 -64.05 8.17
C HIS A 43 -13.33 -64.36 7.58
N ILE A 44 -12.33 -63.47 7.62
CA ILE A 44 -11.33 -63.20 8.69
C ILE A 44 -10.59 -64.45 9.19
N GLU A 45 -9.24 -64.34 9.16
CA GLU A 45 -8.16 -65.33 9.39
C GLU A 45 -7.66 -65.92 8.05
N GLU A 46 -6.43 -65.73 7.57
CA GLU A 46 -5.16 -65.44 8.21
C GLU A 46 -4.15 -65.06 7.09
N LEU A 47 -3.68 -63.81 7.04
CA LEU A 47 -2.38 -63.49 6.42
C LEU A 47 -1.74 -62.33 7.18
N GLU A 48 -1.50 -62.64 8.45
CA GLU A 48 -0.67 -61.90 9.37
C GLU A 48 0.81 -62.08 8.98
N SER A 49 1.24 -61.63 7.80
CA SER A 49 2.68 -61.64 7.46
C SER A 49 3.07 -60.82 6.21
N GLN A 50 2.63 -59.56 6.05
CA GLN A 50 3.33 -58.70 5.06
C GLN A 50 3.35 -57.17 5.27
N ILE A 51 3.10 -56.66 6.48
CA ILE A 51 3.37 -55.22 6.77
C ILE A 51 4.16 -55.08 8.09
N ARG A 52 5.29 -55.79 8.18
CA ARG A 52 6.34 -55.52 9.18
C ARG A 52 7.68 -55.29 8.48
N ARG A 53 7.88 -54.06 7.98
CA ARG A 53 9.16 -53.37 7.61
C ARG A 53 8.75 -52.10 6.83
N ARG A 54 9.02 -50.84 7.17
CA ARG A 54 9.81 -50.16 8.21
C ARG A 54 9.21 -48.75 8.40
N PHE A 55 8.82 -48.35 9.61
CA PHE A 55 8.98 -46.97 10.10
C PHE A 55 9.15 -47.05 11.63
N LYS A 56 10.42 -47.13 12.07
CA LYS A 56 10.76 -46.89 13.48
C LYS A 56 10.71 -45.38 13.70
N LEU A 57 9.58 -44.86 14.21
CA LEU A 57 9.56 -43.59 14.93
C LEU A 57 9.80 -43.89 16.40
N THR A 58 11.00 -43.56 16.89
CA THR A 58 11.32 -43.52 18.31
C THR A 58 10.54 -42.37 18.96
N PHE A 59 9.37 -42.67 19.54
CA PHE A 59 8.64 -41.73 20.38
C PHE A 59 9.40 -41.49 21.69
N ASN A 60 9.83 -40.26 21.91
CA ASN A 60 10.49 -39.84 23.15
C ASN A 60 9.45 -39.77 24.28
N LYS A 61 9.69 -40.42 25.43
CA LYS A 61 8.75 -40.50 26.58
C LYS A 61 8.25 -39.14 27.10
N ARG A 62 8.92 -38.04 26.77
CA ARG A 62 8.51 -36.66 27.10
C ARG A 62 7.28 -36.15 26.34
N TYR A 63 6.99 -36.68 25.15
CA TYR A 63 5.84 -36.23 24.35
C TYR A 63 4.51 -36.86 24.77
N LEU A 64 4.53 -38.03 25.42
CA LEU A 64 3.32 -38.62 26.01
C LEU A 64 2.76 -37.70 27.12
N PHE A 65 3.62 -37.15 27.97
CA PHE A 65 3.20 -36.24 29.04
C PHE A 65 2.55 -34.96 28.50
N ALA A 66 3.05 -34.40 27.39
CA ALA A 66 2.47 -33.21 26.76
C ALA A 66 1.08 -33.46 26.14
N ILE A 67 0.77 -34.71 25.78
CA ILE A 67 -0.52 -35.10 25.17
C ILE A 67 -1.53 -35.49 26.25
N PHE A 68 -1.12 -36.17 27.32
CA PHE A 68 -2.03 -36.67 28.36
C PHE A 68 -2.37 -35.63 29.45
N LEU A 69 -1.48 -34.67 29.74
CA LEU A 69 -1.72 -33.63 30.76
C LEU A 69 -2.92 -32.71 30.42
N PRO A 70 -3.12 -32.26 29.17
CA PRO A 70 -4.31 -31.46 28.80
C PRO A 70 -5.61 -32.28 28.84
N LEU A 71 -5.56 -33.57 28.49
CA LEU A 71 -6.71 -34.49 28.52
C LEU A 71 -7.29 -34.68 29.92
N LEU A 72 -6.44 -34.59 30.96
CA LEU A 72 -6.83 -34.65 32.38
C LEU A 72 -7.41 -33.34 32.93
N LEU A 73 -7.05 -32.18 32.36
CA LEU A 73 -7.50 -30.86 32.81
C LEU A 73 -8.87 -30.45 32.24
N ILE A 74 -9.28 -31.04 31.11
CA ILE A 74 -10.57 -30.79 30.45
C ILE A 74 -11.79 -31.05 31.37
N PRO A 75 -11.90 -32.19 32.09
CA PRO A 75 -13.04 -32.42 32.98
C PRO A 75 -13.04 -31.51 34.23
N ILE A 76 -11.86 -31.04 34.68
CA ILE A 76 -11.72 -30.15 35.86
C ILE A 76 -12.12 -28.71 35.49
N PHE A 77 -11.80 -28.26 34.27
CA PHE A 77 -12.19 -26.93 33.79
C PHE A 77 -13.69 -26.84 33.46
N LEU A 78 -14.31 -27.95 33.03
CA LEU A 78 -15.74 -28.03 32.74
C LEU A 78 -16.63 -28.04 34.01
N SER A 79 -16.07 -28.25 35.19
CA SER A 79 -16.82 -28.36 36.45
C SER A 79 -16.77 -27.12 37.35
N THR A 80 -16.06 -26.05 36.97
CA THR A 80 -15.96 -24.81 37.79
C THR A 80 -16.80 -23.66 37.21
N ASP A 81 -17.69 -23.10 38.01
CA ASP A 81 -18.69 -22.09 37.62
C ASP A 81 -18.08 -20.66 37.75
N ILE A 82 -17.64 -20.05 36.63
CA ILE A 82 -16.89 -18.77 36.59
C ILE A 82 -17.82 -17.53 36.59
N ARG A 83 -18.96 -17.61 37.26
CA ARG A 83 -19.99 -16.55 37.21
C ARG A 83 -19.63 -15.25 37.94
N SER A 84 -18.57 -15.22 38.75
CA SER A 84 -18.28 -14.12 39.68
C SER A 84 -17.18 -13.12 39.23
N LEU A 85 -16.47 -13.36 38.12
CA LEU A 85 -15.28 -12.56 37.78
C LEU A 85 -15.54 -11.27 36.96
N PHE A 86 -16.79 -10.91 36.65
CA PHE A 86 -17.09 -9.79 35.73
C PHE A 86 -18.25 -8.88 36.17
N SER A 87 -18.15 -8.26 37.36
CA SER A 87 -18.97 -7.06 37.66
C SER A 87 -18.15 -5.96 38.34
N SER A 88 -17.93 -4.83 37.65
CA SER A 88 -17.66 -3.52 38.29
C SER A 88 -17.83 -2.35 37.28
N ASN A 89 -18.56 -1.33 37.73
CA ASN A 89 -18.88 -0.06 37.06
C ASN A 89 -17.71 0.93 37.07
N ILE A 90 -17.65 1.85 36.09
CA ILE A 90 -16.76 3.02 36.06
C ILE A 90 -17.56 4.26 35.64
N SER A 91 -17.61 5.27 36.52
CA SER A 91 -18.05 6.63 36.20
C SER A 91 -17.12 7.64 36.90
N SER A 92 -16.50 8.51 36.10
CA SER A 92 -16.11 9.90 36.39
C SER A 92 -14.91 10.33 35.53
N LEU A 93 -15.00 11.49 34.87
CA LEU A 93 -13.96 12.53 34.77
C LEU A 93 -14.45 13.71 33.90
N LYS A 94 -14.38 14.93 34.47
CA LYS A 94 -14.72 16.24 33.88
C LYS A 94 -13.49 16.89 33.22
N PHE A 95 -13.70 17.74 32.21
CA PHE A 95 -12.70 18.62 31.57
C PHE A 95 -13.04 20.11 31.81
N ASN A 96 -12.02 20.98 31.98
CA ASN A 96 -12.08 22.43 31.74
C ASN A 96 -10.68 23.09 31.71
N LYS A 97 -10.30 23.75 30.58
CA LYS A 97 -9.49 25.00 30.50
C LYS A 97 -9.28 25.42 29.02
N VAL A 98 -10.02 26.44 28.53
CA VAL A 98 -9.86 27.02 27.16
C VAL A 98 -9.83 28.57 27.17
N SER A 99 -10.11 29.23 28.31
CA SER A 99 -10.39 30.67 28.33
C SER A 99 -9.18 31.60 28.19
N ASP A 100 -7.96 31.17 28.50
CA ASP A 100 -6.81 32.09 28.64
C ASP A 100 -6.03 32.31 27.32
N GLN A 101 -6.18 31.43 26.32
CA GLN A 101 -5.42 31.49 25.05
C GLN A 101 -5.99 32.44 23.99
N LEU A 102 -7.22 32.94 24.17
CA LEU A 102 -7.91 33.79 23.20
C LEU A 102 -7.47 35.25 23.22
N LYS A 103 -6.77 35.68 24.28
CA LYS A 103 -6.38 37.08 24.50
C LYS A 103 -5.07 37.48 23.81
N GLU A 104 -4.22 36.50 23.52
CA GLU A 104 -2.88 36.72 22.96
C GLU A 104 -2.91 36.91 21.44
N SER A 105 -3.77 36.16 20.73
CA SER A 105 -3.96 36.30 19.28
C SER A 105 -4.58 37.66 18.88
N GLN A 106 -5.39 38.25 19.76
CA GLN A 106 -6.02 39.55 19.53
C GLN A 106 -5.02 40.72 19.58
N LEU A 107 -4.02 40.65 20.48
CA LEU A 107 -2.98 41.69 20.58
C LEU A 107 -2.02 41.66 19.40
N GLN A 108 -1.71 40.46 18.89
CA GLN A 108 -0.84 40.30 17.72
C GLN A 108 -1.51 40.78 16.43
N ALA A 109 -2.82 40.61 16.31
CA ALA A 109 -3.60 41.18 15.19
C ALA A 109 -3.66 42.71 15.22
N LEU A 110 -3.80 43.32 16.40
CA LEU A 110 -3.79 44.78 16.58
C LEU A 110 -2.45 45.41 16.17
N TYR A 111 -1.33 44.75 16.46
CA TYR A 111 0.00 45.20 16.04
C TYR A 111 0.14 45.24 14.51
N LEU A 112 -0.31 44.20 13.82
CA LEU A 112 -0.23 44.10 12.35
C LEU A 112 -1.14 45.13 11.65
N LEU A 113 -2.32 45.42 12.23
CA LEU A 113 -3.22 46.47 11.74
C LEU A 113 -2.60 47.87 11.82
N ASN A 114 -1.85 48.17 12.89
CA ASN A 114 -1.15 49.45 13.03
C ASN A 114 -0.02 49.63 12.01
N GLN A 115 0.68 48.54 11.67
CA GLN A 115 1.71 48.53 10.64
C GLN A 115 1.12 48.73 9.24
N GLN A 116 -0.09 48.23 9.00
CA GLN A 116 -0.83 48.44 7.76
C GLN A 116 -1.25 49.90 7.58
N LEU A 117 -1.71 50.55 8.65
CA LEU A 117 -2.17 51.94 8.63
C LEU A 117 -1.02 52.91 8.32
N THR A 118 0.17 52.66 8.88
CA THR A 118 1.37 53.47 8.61
C THR A 118 1.88 53.31 7.18
N SER A 119 1.77 52.11 6.60
CA SER A 119 2.14 51.84 5.20
C SER A 119 1.16 52.45 4.19
N LEU A 120 -0.14 52.49 4.50
CA LEU A 120 -1.14 53.16 3.65
C LEU A 120 -1.01 54.69 3.70
N LEU A 121 -0.70 55.25 4.86
CA LEU A 121 -0.45 56.69 5.01
C LEU A 121 0.79 57.15 4.26
N SER A 122 1.86 56.34 4.20
CA SER A 122 3.04 56.69 3.41
C SER A 122 2.74 56.66 1.90
N LEU A 123 1.98 55.67 1.42
CA LEU A 123 1.52 55.61 0.02
C LEU A 123 0.60 56.80 -0.34
N TRP A 124 -0.31 57.19 0.55
CA TRP A 124 -1.18 58.34 0.35
C TRP A 124 -0.40 59.66 0.21
N ASN A 125 0.60 59.88 1.06
CA ASN A 125 1.45 61.06 1.00
C ASN A 125 2.31 61.11 -0.28
N HIS A 126 2.78 59.96 -0.77
CA HIS A 126 3.53 59.90 -2.04
C HIS A 126 2.65 60.16 -3.27
N THR A 127 1.33 59.93 -3.18
CA THR A 127 0.39 60.14 -4.29
C THR A 127 -0.05 61.60 -4.42
N PHE A 128 -0.13 62.34 -3.31
CA PHE A 128 -0.57 63.74 -3.28
C PHE A 128 0.53 64.80 -3.51
N VAL A 129 1.81 64.43 -3.34
CA VAL A 129 2.92 65.38 -3.52
C VAL A 129 3.32 65.56 -4.99
N ASN A 130 2.95 64.64 -5.89
CA ASN A 130 3.26 64.69 -7.32
C ASN A 130 2.01 64.85 -8.21
N SER A 131 1.13 65.80 -7.88
CA SER A 131 -0.08 66.06 -8.68
C SER A 131 0.08 67.14 -9.78
N ASN A 132 1.31 67.42 -10.22
CA ASN A 132 1.54 68.20 -11.44
C ASN A 132 2.34 67.35 -12.44
N ASP A 133 1.68 67.08 -13.57
CA ASP A 133 2.12 66.40 -14.80
C ASP A 133 2.05 64.86 -14.87
N ASN A 134 1.68 64.42 -16.09
CA ASN A 134 1.18 63.12 -16.53
C ASN A 134 1.83 61.89 -15.85
N VAL A 135 0.98 61.04 -15.27
CA VAL A 135 1.34 59.72 -14.73
C VAL A 135 1.86 58.81 -15.86
N SER A 136 3.13 58.42 -15.79
CA SER A 136 3.74 57.46 -16.73
C SER A 136 3.37 56.02 -16.37
N ALA A 137 3.36 55.11 -17.35
CA ALA A 137 3.03 53.69 -17.16
C ALA A 137 3.87 52.99 -16.06
N VAL A 138 5.11 53.44 -15.86
CA VAL A 138 6.03 52.94 -14.81
C VAL A 138 5.50 53.20 -13.41
N GLN A 139 4.84 54.35 -13.20
CA GLN A 139 4.30 54.75 -11.90
C GLN A 139 3.01 53.96 -11.56
N PHE A 140 2.27 53.52 -12.58
CA PHE A 140 1.08 52.68 -12.39
C PHE A 140 1.43 51.25 -11.98
N ASP A 141 2.55 50.71 -12.50
CA ASP A 141 3.06 49.39 -12.10
C ASP A 141 3.63 49.38 -10.68
N ASP A 142 4.25 50.47 -10.22
CA ASP A 142 4.70 50.62 -8.82
C ASP A 142 3.53 50.69 -7.82
N ILE A 143 2.44 51.37 -8.21
CA ILE A 143 1.20 51.42 -7.42
C ILE A 143 0.55 50.04 -7.39
N LYS A 144 0.53 49.32 -8.52
CA LYS A 144 -0.01 47.96 -8.62
C LYS A 144 0.79 46.95 -7.78
N ALA A 145 2.12 47.05 -7.79
CA ALA A 145 3.01 46.23 -6.96
C ALA A 145 2.82 46.51 -5.46
N SER A 146 2.68 47.79 -5.08
CA SER A 146 2.40 48.19 -3.70
C SER A 146 1.01 47.71 -3.22
N LEU A 147 0.01 47.74 -4.11
CA LEU A 147 -1.33 47.23 -3.83
C LEU A 147 -1.32 45.70 -3.63
N LEU A 148 -0.56 44.96 -4.44
CA LEU A 148 -0.39 43.51 -4.31
C LEU A 148 0.34 43.11 -3.01
N ASN A 149 1.31 43.91 -2.57
CA ASN A 149 1.94 43.74 -1.25
C ASN A 149 0.94 43.95 -0.11
N GLN A 150 0.06 44.95 -0.20
CA GLN A 150 -1.03 45.18 0.76
C GLN A 150 -2.03 44.01 0.80
N ILE A 151 -2.41 43.46 -0.36
CA ILE A 151 -3.31 42.29 -0.45
C ILE A 151 -2.66 41.05 0.20
N THR A 152 -1.36 40.85 -0.03
CA THR A 152 -0.59 39.75 0.59
C THR A 152 -0.51 39.90 2.11
N LEU A 153 -0.33 41.13 2.61
CA LEU A 153 -0.30 41.43 4.05
C LEU A 153 -1.67 41.16 4.70
N ASN A 154 -2.76 41.56 4.05
CA ASN A 154 -4.13 41.28 4.49
C ASN A 154 -4.41 39.77 4.60
N LYS A 155 -3.89 38.98 3.65
CA LYS A 155 -4.00 37.52 3.68
C LYS A 155 -3.21 36.90 4.84
N HIS A 156 -2.05 37.46 5.19
CA HIS A 156 -1.27 37.06 6.37
C HIS A 156 -1.98 37.40 7.70
N ILE A 157 -2.61 38.57 7.79
CA ILE A 157 -3.43 38.96 8.95
C ILE A 157 -4.60 37.99 9.12
N GLN A 158 -5.27 37.66 8.01
CA GLN A 158 -6.39 36.71 7.99
C GLN A 158 -5.94 35.29 8.41
N GLN A 159 -4.79 34.81 7.95
CA GLN A 159 -4.25 33.51 8.36
C GLN A 159 -3.81 33.48 9.83
N THR A 160 -3.29 34.60 10.34
CA THR A 160 -2.88 34.73 11.75
C THR A 160 -4.10 34.78 12.69
N LEU A 161 -5.19 35.41 12.26
CA LEU A 161 -6.46 35.48 13.00
C LEU A 161 -7.26 34.15 12.98
N LEU A 162 -7.11 33.34 11.93
CA LEU A 162 -7.88 32.11 11.71
C LEU A 162 -7.16 30.83 12.17
N SER A 163 -5.95 30.92 12.73
CA SER A 163 -5.21 29.78 13.26
C SER A 163 -5.52 29.56 14.76
N PRO A 164 -6.29 28.52 15.13
CA PRO A 164 -6.17 27.96 16.47
C PRO A 164 -4.94 27.04 16.47
N HIS A 165 -4.09 27.16 17.48
CA HIS A 165 -2.94 26.30 17.80
C HIS A 165 -1.56 26.70 17.23
N LYS A 166 -0.80 27.45 18.05
CA LYS A 166 0.64 27.23 18.21
C LYS A 166 0.96 27.11 19.70
N THR A 167 1.38 25.92 20.11
CA THR A 167 1.97 25.64 21.43
C THR A 167 3.49 25.82 21.31
N GLY A 168 4.11 26.61 22.22
CA GLY A 168 5.55 26.94 22.26
C GLY A 168 6.48 25.73 22.43
N ASN A 169 7.82 25.82 22.43
CA ASN A 169 8.78 26.90 22.65
C ASN A 169 10.09 26.54 21.90
N THR A 170 10.58 27.38 20.98
CA THR A 170 12.01 27.48 20.66
C THR A 170 12.32 28.86 20.10
N LEU A 171 12.52 29.84 20.97
CA LEU A 171 13.09 31.13 20.58
C LEU A 171 14.50 31.19 21.15
N GLN A 172 15.52 30.94 20.32
CA GLN A 172 16.81 31.63 20.39
C GLN A 172 17.67 31.32 19.16
N ASN A 173 18.19 32.41 18.60
CA ASN A 173 19.34 32.53 17.69
C ASN A 173 19.10 32.25 16.19
N ALA A 174 18.36 33.16 15.55
CA ALA A 174 18.63 33.51 14.15
C ALA A 174 19.21 34.92 14.11
N THR A 175 20.52 34.99 13.93
CA THR A 175 21.28 36.22 13.76
C THR A 175 20.87 36.89 12.45
N VAL A 176 20.60 38.19 12.56
CA VAL A 176 20.43 39.23 11.53
C VAL A 176 20.94 38.82 10.13
N LEU A 177 20.01 38.68 9.18
CA LEU A 177 20.32 38.64 7.75
C LEU A 177 20.47 40.09 7.23
N ASP A 178 21.65 40.33 6.67
CA ASP A 178 22.17 41.55 6.06
C ASP A 178 21.27 42.05 4.89
N PRO A 179 20.86 43.34 4.83
CA PRO A 179 19.86 43.84 3.87
C PRO A 179 20.43 44.20 2.49
N ALA A 180 21.40 43.43 1.98
CA ALA A 180 22.00 43.66 0.66
C ALA A 180 21.34 42.88 -0.50
N TYR A 181 20.20 42.22 -0.28
CA TYR A 181 19.53 41.37 -1.29
C TYR A 181 18.16 41.89 -1.76
N ALA A 182 17.87 43.18 -1.61
CA ALA A 182 16.71 43.81 -2.23
C ALA A 182 17.05 44.28 -3.66
N GLY A 183 17.32 43.30 -4.54
CA GLY A 183 17.45 43.49 -5.99
C GLY A 183 16.13 43.11 -6.68
N TYR A 184 15.51 44.08 -7.30
CA TYR A 184 14.21 44.03 -7.97
C TYR A 184 14.14 42.96 -9.10
N SER A 185 13.03 42.20 -9.14
CA SER A 185 12.56 41.28 -10.19
C SER A 185 13.55 40.23 -10.74
N PHE A 186 13.62 39.04 -10.15
CA PHE A 186 14.36 37.90 -10.72
C PHE A 186 13.66 36.55 -10.49
N ASP A 187 13.62 35.71 -11.53
CA ASP A 187 13.13 34.33 -11.54
C ASP A 187 13.50 33.55 -10.26
N ARG A 188 12.53 33.33 -9.37
CA ARG A 188 12.72 32.62 -8.10
C ARG A 188 13.16 31.16 -8.30
N CYS A 189 12.82 30.57 -9.45
CA CYS A 189 13.12 29.19 -9.80
C CYS A 189 14.08 29.06 -10.98
N ARG A 190 15.11 29.91 -11.05
CA ARG A 190 16.16 29.82 -12.08
C ARG A 190 16.83 28.44 -12.09
N LYS A 191 17.32 28.05 -13.26
CA LYS A 191 18.16 26.86 -13.42
C LYS A 191 19.43 27.00 -12.59
N VAL A 192 19.92 25.89 -12.06
CA VAL A 192 21.17 25.84 -11.32
C VAL A 192 22.32 25.86 -12.32
N ASP A 193 23.24 26.83 -12.17
CA ASP A 193 24.49 26.84 -12.92
C ASP A 193 25.42 25.76 -12.37
N LEU A 194 25.37 24.59 -13.00
CA LEU A 194 26.21 23.45 -12.64
C LEU A 194 27.59 23.63 -13.29
N LYS A 195 28.62 23.81 -12.47
CA LYS A 195 30.01 23.99 -12.94
C LYS A 195 30.62 22.66 -13.42
N PHE A 196 30.17 22.19 -14.59
CA PHE A 196 30.68 20.96 -15.21
C PHE A 196 32.20 20.98 -15.48
N SER A 197 32.85 22.16 -15.51
CA SER A 197 34.29 22.30 -15.70
C SER A 197 35.13 21.94 -14.46
N GLU A 198 34.54 21.96 -13.26
CA GLU A 198 35.22 21.66 -11.98
C GLU A 198 35.02 20.21 -11.54
N ARG A 199 34.43 19.36 -12.40
CA ARG A 199 34.12 17.95 -12.08
C ARG A 199 35.39 17.12 -11.90
N ARG A 200 35.42 16.29 -10.85
CA ARG A 200 36.44 15.25 -10.68
C ARG A 200 36.06 14.08 -11.59
N THR A 201 36.87 13.69 -12.57
CA THR A 201 36.50 12.57 -13.47
C THR A 201 37.57 11.49 -13.55
N ILE A 202 37.13 10.27 -13.83
CA ILE A 202 37.98 9.13 -14.20
C ILE A 202 37.85 8.84 -15.69
N GLU A 203 38.98 8.62 -16.36
CA GLU A 203 38.98 8.17 -17.75
C GLU A 203 38.70 6.67 -17.81
N TRP A 204 37.67 6.29 -18.55
CA TRP A 204 37.36 4.88 -18.75
C TRP A 204 38.13 4.34 -19.96
N LYS A 205 39.19 3.56 -19.70
CA LYS A 205 40.02 2.93 -20.75
C LYS A 205 39.98 1.41 -20.61
N PRO A 206 38.91 0.75 -21.08
CA PRO A 206 38.81 -0.71 -21.05
C PRO A 206 40.05 -1.38 -21.68
N LYS A 207 40.67 -2.30 -20.94
CA LYS A 207 41.73 -3.17 -21.46
C LYS A 207 41.11 -4.20 -22.42
N PRO A 208 41.81 -4.58 -23.50
CA PRO A 208 41.32 -5.59 -24.43
C PRO A 208 41.11 -6.93 -23.70
N ASN A 209 40.00 -7.60 -24.01
CA ASN A 209 39.59 -8.88 -23.42
C ASN A 209 39.40 -8.91 -21.89
N LYS A 210 39.31 -7.74 -21.23
CA LYS A 210 39.03 -7.63 -19.79
C LYS A 210 37.61 -7.11 -19.56
N PHE A 211 36.78 -7.94 -18.95
CA PHE A 211 35.35 -7.67 -18.77
C PHE A 211 34.98 -7.64 -17.28
N LEU A 212 34.00 -6.80 -16.96
CA LEU A 212 33.27 -6.80 -15.70
C LEU A 212 31.81 -7.13 -15.99
N PHE A 213 31.33 -8.25 -15.48
CA PHE A 213 29.93 -8.67 -15.58
C PHE A 213 29.11 -8.05 -14.45
N ALA A 214 28.10 -7.24 -14.78
CA ALA A 214 27.26 -6.59 -13.78
C ALA A 214 26.20 -7.53 -13.21
N ILE A 215 25.97 -7.46 -11.91
CA ILE A 215 24.90 -8.18 -11.21
C ILE A 215 24.05 -7.17 -10.45
N CYS A 216 22.81 -6.98 -10.88
CA CYS A 216 21.85 -6.09 -10.23
C CYS A 216 20.55 -6.87 -10.00
N LEU A 217 20.21 -7.13 -8.75
CA LEU A 217 19.11 -8.04 -8.38
C LEU A 217 18.15 -7.41 -7.34
N SER A 218 18.53 -6.28 -6.75
CA SER A 218 17.82 -5.67 -5.62
C SER A 218 16.77 -4.64 -6.05
N GLY A 219 15.50 -5.03 -5.93
CA GLY A 219 14.37 -4.11 -5.94
C GLY A 219 13.74 -3.88 -7.32
N GLN A 220 13.44 -2.62 -7.65
CA GLN A 220 12.73 -2.26 -8.89
C GLN A 220 13.66 -1.52 -9.86
N MET A 221 13.17 -1.19 -11.06
CA MET A 221 13.92 -0.55 -12.15
C MET A 221 14.91 0.55 -11.70
N SER A 222 14.49 1.53 -10.89
CA SER A 222 15.41 2.60 -10.43
C SER A 222 16.61 2.08 -9.64
N ASN A 223 16.42 1.03 -8.84
CA ASN A 223 17.52 0.44 -8.07
C ASN A 223 18.50 -0.28 -8.98
N HIS A 224 17.98 -0.95 -10.03
CA HIS A 224 18.78 -1.64 -11.03
C HIS A 224 19.59 -0.65 -11.89
N LEU A 225 18.98 0.48 -12.29
CA LEU A 225 19.69 1.56 -12.98
C LEU A 225 20.82 2.16 -12.10
N ILE A 226 20.54 2.49 -10.84
CA ILE A 226 21.56 2.99 -9.90
C ILE A 226 22.66 1.94 -9.67
N CYS A 227 22.29 0.66 -9.59
CA CYS A 227 23.25 -0.44 -9.49
C CYS A 227 24.14 -0.54 -10.74
N LEU A 228 23.56 -0.42 -11.94
CA LEU A 228 24.29 -0.45 -13.20
C LEU A 228 25.25 0.74 -13.32
N GLU A 229 24.82 1.94 -12.92
CA GLU A 229 25.64 3.15 -12.87
C GLU A 229 26.86 2.99 -11.96
N LYS A 230 26.66 2.40 -10.78
CA LYS A 230 27.77 2.05 -9.88
C LYS A 230 28.70 1.01 -10.50
N HIS A 231 28.17 0.03 -11.22
CA HIS A 231 29.01 -0.91 -11.98
C HIS A 231 29.78 -0.24 -13.11
N MET A 232 29.23 0.78 -13.78
CA MET A 232 29.95 1.59 -14.76
C MET A 232 31.13 2.32 -14.10
N PHE A 233 30.93 2.90 -12.92
CA PHE A 233 32.01 3.51 -12.15
C PHE A 233 33.09 2.48 -11.76
N PHE A 234 32.69 1.28 -11.33
CA PHE A 234 33.61 0.21 -10.96
C PHE A 234 34.39 -0.30 -12.19
N ALA A 235 33.72 -0.47 -13.32
CA ALA A 235 34.36 -0.85 -14.58
C ALA A 235 35.37 0.20 -15.06
N ALA A 236 35.05 1.48 -14.89
CA ALA A 236 35.95 2.59 -15.20
C ALA A 236 37.19 2.58 -14.30
N ALA A 237 37.01 2.44 -12.99
CA ALA A 237 38.12 2.34 -12.03
C ALA A 237 39.04 1.14 -12.30
N LEU A 238 38.45 -0.01 -12.65
CA LEU A 238 39.20 -1.23 -12.92
C LEU A 238 39.70 -1.34 -14.37
N ASN A 239 39.41 -0.34 -15.23
CA ASN A 239 39.71 -0.34 -16.66
C ASN A 239 39.24 -1.61 -17.39
N ARG A 240 37.99 -2.02 -17.15
CA ARG A 240 37.33 -3.17 -17.77
C ARG A 240 36.14 -2.73 -18.61
N ALA A 241 35.82 -3.49 -19.65
CA ALA A 241 34.56 -3.29 -20.37
C ALA A 241 33.41 -3.85 -19.53
N LEU A 242 32.34 -3.08 -19.36
CA LEU A 242 31.15 -3.50 -18.62
C LEU A 242 30.26 -4.34 -19.53
N VAL A 243 29.89 -5.53 -19.06
CA VAL A 243 28.89 -6.38 -19.72
C VAL A 243 27.54 -6.14 -19.07
N ILE A 244 26.57 -5.69 -19.88
CA ILE A 244 25.16 -5.59 -19.45
C ILE A 244 24.57 -7.01 -19.44
N PRO A 245 23.90 -7.43 -18.37
CA PRO A 245 23.32 -8.77 -18.27
C PRO A 245 22.15 -8.98 -19.25
N SER A 246 21.86 -10.25 -19.55
CA SER A 246 20.72 -10.64 -20.39
C SER A 246 19.38 -10.27 -19.75
N SER A 247 18.37 -9.96 -20.57
CA SER A 247 16.97 -9.78 -20.14
C SER A 247 16.34 -11.04 -19.50
N LYS A 248 16.96 -12.21 -19.65
CA LYS A 248 16.56 -13.45 -18.96
C LYS A 248 17.07 -13.53 -17.52
N PHE A 249 18.07 -12.72 -17.18
CA PHE A 249 18.67 -12.68 -15.85
C PHE A 249 18.29 -11.40 -15.09
N ASP A 250 18.25 -10.27 -15.80
CA ASP A 250 17.98 -8.93 -15.27
C ASP A 250 17.02 -8.15 -16.20
N TYR A 251 16.85 -6.85 -15.99
CA TYR A 251 16.03 -5.95 -16.81
C TYR A 251 16.51 -5.87 -18.27
N GLN A 252 15.59 -5.50 -19.16
CA GLN A 252 15.87 -5.35 -20.58
C GLN A 252 16.41 -3.94 -20.86
N TYR A 253 17.67 -3.69 -20.48
CA TYR A 253 18.27 -2.35 -20.55
C TYR A 253 18.30 -1.75 -21.95
N ASN A 254 18.43 -2.55 -23.01
CA ASN A 254 18.48 -2.07 -24.39
C ASN A 254 17.18 -1.40 -24.88
N ARG A 255 16.04 -1.63 -24.20
CA ARG A 255 14.78 -0.92 -24.48
C ARG A 255 14.73 0.46 -23.83
N VAL A 256 15.42 0.61 -22.70
CA VAL A 256 15.31 1.80 -21.83
C VAL A 256 16.51 2.74 -21.93
N LEU A 257 17.71 2.23 -22.20
CA LEU A 257 18.95 3.01 -22.28
C LEU A 257 19.55 2.94 -23.69
N ASP A 258 20.19 4.03 -24.10
CA ASP A 258 20.98 4.08 -25.33
C ASP A 258 22.45 3.68 -25.03
N THR A 259 22.76 2.40 -25.22
CA THR A 259 24.10 1.87 -24.95
C THR A 259 25.14 2.30 -25.98
N GLU A 260 24.70 2.60 -27.21
CA GLU A 260 25.59 3.11 -28.26
C GLU A 260 26.02 4.54 -27.94
N HIS A 261 25.08 5.38 -27.50
CA HIS A 261 25.38 6.73 -27.00
C HIS A 261 26.45 6.72 -25.91
N ILE A 262 26.34 5.83 -24.92
CA ILE A 262 27.36 5.71 -23.85
C ILE A 262 28.76 5.46 -24.45
N ASN A 263 28.87 4.52 -25.38
CA ASN A 263 30.15 4.18 -26.03
C ASN A 263 30.68 5.34 -26.88
N ASP A 264 29.82 6.03 -27.63
CA ASP A 264 30.19 7.19 -28.43
C ASP A 264 30.67 8.35 -27.56
N CYS A 265 30.03 8.56 -26.40
CA CYS A 265 30.37 9.59 -25.43
C CYS A 265 31.72 9.36 -24.76
N VAL A 266 32.04 8.10 -24.44
CA VAL A 266 33.36 7.70 -23.93
C VAL A 266 34.40 7.66 -25.06
N GLY A 267 33.97 7.43 -26.30
CA GLY A 267 34.82 7.29 -27.48
C GLY A 267 35.49 5.91 -27.61
N LYS A 268 35.00 4.91 -26.86
CA LYS A 268 35.50 3.53 -26.83
C LYS A 268 34.35 2.56 -26.56
N LYS A 269 34.50 1.29 -26.95
CA LYS A 269 33.55 0.21 -26.59
C LYS A 269 33.72 -0.17 -25.12
N ALA A 270 33.14 0.64 -24.24
CA ALA A 270 33.21 0.52 -22.78
C ALA A 270 32.06 -0.32 -22.21
N VAL A 271 30.90 -0.29 -22.85
CA VAL A 271 29.71 -1.06 -22.46
C VAL A 271 29.37 -2.03 -23.60
N ILE A 272 29.14 -3.29 -23.24
CA ILE A 272 28.94 -4.39 -24.17
C ILE A 272 27.62 -5.10 -23.83
N PRO A 273 26.67 -5.21 -24.77
CA PRO A 273 25.47 -6.02 -24.60
C PRO A 273 25.81 -7.49 -24.32
N PHE A 274 24.89 -8.20 -23.66
CA PHE A 274 25.10 -9.60 -23.33
C PHE A 274 25.36 -10.47 -24.57
N GLU A 275 24.60 -10.23 -25.63
CA GLU A 275 24.63 -10.98 -26.87
C GLU A 275 25.99 -10.86 -27.57
N ASP A 276 26.51 -9.63 -27.71
CA ASP A 276 27.86 -9.35 -28.21
C ASP A 276 28.94 -10.06 -27.37
N PHE A 277 28.82 -10.00 -26.04
CA PHE A 277 29.78 -10.64 -25.15
C PHE A 277 29.80 -12.16 -25.33
N MET A 278 28.63 -12.78 -25.47
CA MET A 278 28.52 -14.22 -25.69
C MET A 278 29.07 -14.62 -27.07
N GLU A 279 28.84 -13.83 -28.11
CA GLU A 279 29.43 -14.06 -29.43
C GLU A 279 30.96 -14.03 -29.36
N MET A 280 31.54 -13.02 -28.69
CA MET A 280 32.98 -12.90 -28.44
C MET A 280 33.55 -14.11 -27.68
N LYS A 281 32.74 -14.75 -26.82
CA LYS A 281 33.11 -15.94 -26.04
C LYS A 281 32.64 -17.26 -26.67
N LYS A 282 32.25 -17.28 -27.95
CA LYS A 282 31.79 -18.49 -28.65
C LYS A 282 30.61 -19.20 -27.94
N ASN A 283 29.67 -18.41 -27.44
CA ASN A 283 28.48 -18.82 -26.71
C ASN A 283 28.72 -19.58 -25.39
N HIS A 284 29.96 -19.59 -24.89
CA HIS A 284 30.32 -20.20 -23.61
C HIS A 284 31.27 -19.26 -22.85
N ALA A 285 30.76 -18.63 -21.79
CA ALA A 285 31.55 -17.75 -20.96
C ALA A 285 31.89 -18.41 -19.62
N HIS A 286 33.09 -18.13 -19.12
CA HIS A 286 33.49 -18.45 -17.75
C HIS A 286 33.75 -17.14 -16.99
N ILE A 287 33.13 -16.99 -15.83
CA ILE A 287 33.44 -15.93 -14.86
C ILE A 287 34.53 -16.49 -13.95
N ASP A 288 35.75 -15.97 -14.12
CA ASP A 288 36.95 -16.40 -13.40
C ASP A 288 36.81 -16.15 -11.89
N ARG A 289 36.32 -14.95 -11.52
CA ARG A 289 36.09 -14.57 -10.13
C ARG A 289 34.74 -13.89 -9.96
N PHE A 290 33.98 -14.36 -8.96
CA PHE A 290 32.73 -13.74 -8.56
C PHE A 290 32.89 -13.12 -7.17
N ILE A 291 33.05 -11.80 -7.14
CA ILE A 291 33.38 -11.04 -5.94
C ILE A 291 32.11 -10.39 -5.36
N CYS A 292 31.72 -10.79 -4.17
CA CYS A 292 30.61 -10.23 -3.43
C CYS A 292 31.03 -8.95 -2.70
N TYR A 293 30.42 -7.83 -3.08
CA TYR A 293 30.54 -6.58 -2.33
C TYR A 293 29.91 -6.73 -0.93
N PHE A 294 28.67 -7.25 -0.86
CA PHE A 294 27.99 -7.56 0.39
C PHE A 294 28.07 -9.05 0.72
N SER A 295 28.27 -9.34 2.01
CA SER A 295 28.29 -10.71 2.55
C SER A 295 27.05 -11.06 3.38
N SER A 296 26.31 -10.05 3.86
CA SER A 296 25.08 -10.17 4.66
C SER A 296 23.95 -9.32 4.04
N PRO A 297 22.68 -9.78 4.03
CA PRO A 297 22.18 -11.04 4.62
C PRO A 297 22.46 -12.28 3.77
N GLN A 298 22.81 -12.09 2.49
CA GLN A 298 23.16 -13.15 1.57
C GLN A 298 24.35 -12.71 0.70
N PRO A 299 25.36 -13.57 0.47
CA PRO A 299 26.50 -13.22 -0.37
C PRO A 299 26.07 -12.79 -1.77
N CYS A 300 26.60 -11.65 -2.24
CA CYS A 300 26.33 -11.07 -3.57
C CYS A 300 24.85 -10.72 -3.84
N TYR A 301 23.93 -10.96 -2.90
CA TYR A 301 22.48 -10.96 -3.14
C TYR A 301 22.02 -11.98 -4.21
N VAL A 302 22.79 -13.07 -4.38
CA VAL A 302 22.55 -14.10 -5.40
C VAL A 302 22.15 -15.41 -4.72
N ASP A 303 21.00 -15.97 -5.10
CA ASP A 303 20.54 -17.29 -4.63
C ASP A 303 20.77 -18.41 -5.65
N GLU A 304 20.52 -19.65 -5.24
CA GLU A 304 20.67 -20.83 -6.10
C GLU A 304 19.81 -20.77 -7.38
N GLU A 305 18.70 -20.05 -7.39
CA GLU A 305 17.87 -19.88 -8.58
C GLU A 305 18.55 -18.93 -9.58
N HIS A 306 19.10 -17.81 -9.10
CA HIS A 306 19.90 -16.90 -9.92
C HIS A 306 21.13 -17.60 -10.49
N LEU A 307 21.82 -18.42 -9.68
CA LEU A 307 22.96 -19.23 -10.17
C LEU A 307 22.56 -20.21 -11.26
N LYS A 308 21.39 -20.86 -11.13
CA LYS A 308 20.85 -21.74 -12.18
C LYS A 308 20.50 -20.97 -13.44
N LYS A 309 19.93 -19.76 -13.32
CA LYS A 309 19.65 -18.88 -14.46
C LYS A 309 20.93 -18.52 -15.21
N LEU A 310 22.00 -18.11 -14.53
CA LEU A 310 23.30 -17.85 -15.17
C LEU A 310 23.84 -19.08 -15.92
N ARG A 311 23.82 -20.26 -15.29
CA ARG A 311 24.26 -21.51 -15.94
C ARG A 311 23.42 -21.86 -17.17
N SER A 312 22.12 -21.62 -17.13
CA SER A 312 21.22 -21.85 -18.27
C SER A 312 21.50 -20.92 -19.46
N LEU A 313 22.17 -19.80 -19.22
CA LEU A 313 22.60 -18.84 -20.24
C LEU A 313 24.00 -19.15 -20.80
N GLY A 314 24.59 -20.30 -20.46
CA GLY A 314 25.93 -20.68 -20.93
C GLY A 314 27.07 -20.01 -20.15
N ILE A 315 26.76 -19.46 -18.97
CA ILE A 315 27.76 -18.83 -18.09
C ILE A 315 28.14 -19.81 -16.98
N SER A 316 29.40 -20.23 -16.99
CA SER A 316 30.03 -20.95 -15.89
C SER A 316 30.73 -19.95 -14.95
N MET A 317 30.91 -20.30 -13.69
CA MET A 317 31.48 -19.38 -12.71
C MET A 317 32.27 -20.13 -11.62
N GLY A 318 33.30 -19.47 -11.13
CA GLY A 318 34.05 -19.88 -9.95
C GLY A 318 33.26 -19.78 -8.64
N LYS A 319 33.97 -19.96 -7.53
CA LYS A 319 33.38 -19.83 -6.18
C LYS A 319 33.10 -18.35 -5.87
N LEU A 320 32.04 -18.10 -5.09
CA LEU A 320 31.76 -16.76 -4.57
C LEU A 320 32.82 -16.38 -3.52
N GLU A 321 33.41 -15.21 -3.70
CA GLU A 321 34.44 -14.63 -2.84
C GLU A 321 33.93 -13.34 -2.21
N SER A 322 34.01 -13.18 -0.90
CA SER A 322 33.62 -11.91 -0.26
C SER A 322 34.78 -10.91 -0.30
N ALA A 323 34.55 -9.70 -0.81
CA ALA A 323 35.55 -8.63 -0.80
C ALA A 323 35.93 -8.19 0.62
N TRP A 324 34.95 -8.21 1.53
CA TRP A 324 35.07 -7.74 2.90
C TRP A 324 34.58 -8.81 3.88
N LYS A 325 35.10 -8.76 5.11
CA LYS A 325 34.57 -9.57 6.21
C LYS A 325 33.31 -8.90 6.76
N ASN A 326 32.15 -9.55 6.61
CA ASN A 326 30.87 -9.16 7.24
C ASN A 326 30.29 -7.80 6.80
N GLU A 327 30.49 -7.38 5.55
CA GLU A 327 29.79 -6.20 5.01
C GLU A 327 28.28 -6.47 4.92
N ASP A 328 27.48 -5.59 5.52
CA ASP A 328 26.03 -5.70 5.66
C ASP A 328 25.30 -4.56 4.94
N ILE A 329 24.32 -4.92 4.13
CA ILE A 329 23.44 -3.99 3.40
C ILE A 329 22.73 -2.99 4.31
N LYS A 330 22.41 -3.36 5.56
CA LYS A 330 21.70 -2.48 6.51
C LYS A 330 22.58 -1.37 7.06
N LYS A 331 23.89 -1.56 7.06
CA LYS A 331 24.89 -0.61 7.56
C LYS A 331 26.12 -0.66 6.65
N PRO A 332 25.98 -0.20 5.39
CA PRO A 332 27.08 -0.19 4.45
C PRO A 332 28.16 0.76 4.98
N SER A 333 29.41 0.33 4.89
CA SER A 333 30.55 1.15 5.25
C SER A 333 30.99 2.03 4.07
N GLN A 334 31.43 3.24 4.36
CA GLN A 334 32.00 4.13 3.36
C GLN A 334 33.32 3.56 2.84
N LYS A 335 33.44 3.43 1.52
CA LYS A 335 34.64 2.94 0.83
C LYS A 335 35.18 3.99 -0.13
N THR A 336 36.49 3.91 -0.36
CA THR A 336 37.23 4.78 -1.29
C THR A 336 37.58 4.04 -2.57
N ILE A 337 38.01 4.79 -3.59
CA ILE A 337 38.49 4.18 -4.83
C ILE A 337 39.72 3.27 -4.62
N LYS A 338 40.58 3.57 -3.62
CA LYS A 338 41.74 2.72 -3.29
C LYS A 338 41.30 1.36 -2.72
N ASP A 339 40.25 1.36 -1.91
CA ASP A 339 39.65 0.13 -1.37
C ASP A 339 39.07 -0.74 -2.49
N LEU A 340 38.46 -0.12 -3.50
CA LEU A 340 37.96 -0.79 -4.69
C LEU A 340 39.10 -1.43 -5.49
N GLU A 341 40.15 -0.67 -5.79
CA GLU A 341 41.31 -1.18 -6.52
C GLU A 341 41.99 -2.33 -5.75
N GLU A 342 42.17 -2.22 -4.44
CA GLU A 342 42.84 -3.26 -3.64
C GLU A 342 42.07 -4.60 -3.64
N LYS A 343 40.72 -4.57 -3.56
CA LYS A 343 39.92 -5.80 -3.45
C LYS A 343 39.43 -6.37 -4.77
N PHE A 344 39.22 -5.52 -5.77
CA PHE A 344 38.57 -5.92 -7.02
C PHE A 344 39.50 -5.84 -8.23
N ALA A 345 40.70 -5.25 -8.12
CA ALA A 345 41.69 -5.39 -9.17
C ALA A 345 42.08 -6.88 -9.32
N SER A 346 42.06 -7.33 -10.56
CA SER A 346 42.51 -8.65 -10.94
C SER A 346 43.02 -8.60 -12.38
N ASP A 347 43.88 -9.54 -12.72
CA ASP A 347 44.32 -9.77 -14.10
C ASP A 347 43.47 -10.83 -14.82
N ASP A 348 42.38 -11.32 -14.23
CA ASP A 348 41.47 -12.28 -14.87
C ASP A 348 40.74 -11.68 -16.08
N ASP A 349 40.30 -12.51 -17.02
CA ASP A 349 39.61 -12.03 -18.22
C ASP A 349 38.20 -11.55 -17.91
N VAL A 350 37.43 -12.30 -17.12
CA VAL A 350 36.05 -12.00 -16.77
C VAL A 350 35.88 -12.07 -15.26
N ILE A 351 35.58 -10.93 -14.64
CA ILE A 351 35.16 -10.87 -13.24
C ILE A 351 33.69 -10.47 -13.15
N ALA A 352 33.00 -10.92 -12.11
CA ALA A 352 31.67 -10.44 -11.76
C ALA A 352 31.71 -9.82 -10.37
N ILE A 353 31.00 -8.70 -10.20
CA ILE A 353 30.78 -8.08 -8.90
C ILE A 353 29.30 -8.25 -8.56
N GLY A 354 29.01 -8.71 -7.34
CA GLY A 354 27.64 -8.87 -6.86
C GLY A 354 26.90 -7.53 -6.73
N ASP A 355 25.64 -7.56 -6.32
CA ASP A 355 24.81 -6.35 -6.23
C ASP A 355 25.47 -5.23 -5.40
N VAL A 356 25.60 -4.05 -6.01
CA VAL A 356 26.21 -2.84 -5.41
C VAL A 356 25.21 -1.70 -5.20
N PHE A 357 23.89 -1.95 -5.34
CA PHE A 357 22.87 -0.91 -5.18
C PHE A 357 23.01 -0.16 -3.84
N PHE A 358 23.28 -0.87 -2.75
CA PHE A 358 23.46 -0.29 -1.41
C PHE A 358 24.89 0.17 -1.10
N ALA A 359 25.85 0.03 -2.02
CA ALA A 359 27.25 0.38 -1.76
C ALA A 359 27.43 1.89 -1.48
N GLU A 360 28.10 2.23 -0.38
CA GLU A 360 28.53 3.61 -0.09
C GLU A 360 29.96 3.87 -0.60
N MET A 361 30.11 3.87 -1.93
CA MET A 361 31.39 4.15 -2.60
C MET A 361 31.44 5.62 -3.03
N GLU A 362 32.41 6.40 -2.52
CA GLU A 362 32.73 7.77 -2.97
C GLU A 362 31.48 8.63 -3.29
N ARG A 363 30.50 8.66 -2.36
CA ARG A 363 29.12 9.14 -2.63
C ARG A 363 29.08 10.51 -3.32
N ASP A 364 29.83 11.48 -2.80
CA ASP A 364 29.83 12.85 -3.32
C ASP A 364 30.42 12.91 -4.73
N TRP A 365 31.42 12.08 -5.02
CA TRP A 365 32.04 12.00 -6.34
C TRP A 365 31.12 11.30 -7.35
N VAL A 366 30.47 10.19 -6.97
CA VAL A 366 29.58 9.42 -7.86
C VAL A 366 28.29 10.18 -8.16
N THR A 367 27.78 10.96 -7.20
CA THR A 367 26.51 11.70 -7.34
C THR A 367 26.67 13.14 -7.80
N GLN A 368 27.90 13.55 -8.15
CA GLN A 368 28.17 14.88 -8.68
C GLN A 368 27.44 15.10 -10.03
N PRO A 369 27.12 16.35 -10.39
CA PRO A 369 26.56 16.67 -11.69
C PRO A 369 27.44 16.22 -12.86
N GLY A 370 26.85 15.49 -13.81
CA GLY A 370 27.54 14.94 -14.98
C GLY A 370 28.30 13.64 -14.69
N GLY A 371 28.17 13.10 -13.48
CA GLY A 371 28.74 11.81 -13.07
C GLY A 371 30.28 11.77 -12.97
N PRO A 372 30.84 10.64 -12.50
CA PRO A 372 32.27 10.51 -12.24
C PRO A 372 33.10 10.14 -13.48
N ILE A 373 32.48 9.73 -14.60
CA ILE A 373 33.17 9.22 -15.78
C ILE A 373 33.45 10.37 -16.76
N ALA A 374 34.68 10.45 -17.28
CA ALA A 374 35.03 11.44 -18.31
C ALA A 374 34.37 11.08 -19.64
N HIS A 375 33.67 12.05 -20.25
CA HIS A 375 33.00 11.89 -21.55
C HIS A 375 32.89 13.23 -22.29
N LYS A 376 32.68 13.16 -23.62
CA LYS A 376 32.56 14.33 -24.50
C LYS A 376 31.13 14.86 -24.67
N CYS A 377 30.13 14.05 -24.33
CA CYS A 377 28.72 14.41 -24.46
C CYS A 377 28.24 15.34 -23.36
N LYS A 378 27.06 15.95 -23.54
CA LYS A 378 26.38 16.70 -22.49
C LYS A 378 25.99 15.78 -21.33
N THR A 379 25.41 14.62 -21.63
CA THR A 379 25.08 13.59 -20.65
C THR A 379 25.55 12.24 -21.15
N LEU A 380 26.12 11.43 -20.25
CA LEU A 380 26.61 10.09 -20.57
C LEU A 380 25.47 9.07 -20.72
N ILE A 381 24.50 9.08 -19.81
CA ILE A 381 23.42 8.11 -19.74
C ILE A 381 22.13 8.79 -20.16
N GLU A 382 21.56 8.33 -21.27
CA GLU A 382 20.32 8.84 -21.82
C GLU A 382 19.33 7.69 -22.01
N PRO A 383 18.02 7.95 -21.88
CA PRO A 383 17.00 7.00 -22.28
C PRO A 383 17.14 6.67 -23.77
N SER A 384 16.58 5.53 -24.17
CA SER A 384 16.53 5.19 -25.59
C SER A 384 15.88 6.33 -26.39
N LYS A 385 16.37 6.54 -27.62
CA LYS A 385 15.87 7.60 -28.52
C LYS A 385 14.36 7.57 -28.70
N LEU A 386 13.74 6.39 -28.68
CA LEU A 386 12.29 6.23 -28.76
C LEU A 386 11.58 6.85 -27.55
N ILE A 387 12.08 6.61 -26.33
CA ILE A 387 11.54 7.17 -25.10
C ILE A 387 11.75 8.69 -25.07
N LEU A 388 12.95 9.16 -25.41
CA LEU A 388 13.27 10.58 -25.42
C LEU A 388 12.35 11.38 -26.37
N LEU A 389 12.18 10.90 -27.60
CA LEU A 389 11.29 11.53 -28.58
C LEU A 389 9.81 11.45 -28.16
N THR A 390 9.40 10.35 -27.54
CA THR A 390 8.02 10.19 -27.02
C THR A 390 7.75 11.17 -25.89
N ALA A 391 8.70 11.35 -24.95
CA ALA A 391 8.61 12.34 -23.88
C ALA A 391 8.49 13.76 -24.45
N GLN A 392 9.32 14.11 -25.44
CA GLN A 392 9.27 15.40 -26.12
C GLN A 392 7.91 15.64 -26.78
N ARG A 393 7.34 14.64 -27.46
CA ARG A 393 6.01 14.73 -28.08
C ARG A 393 4.91 14.86 -27.04
N PHE A 394 5.00 14.14 -25.93
CA PHE A 394 4.06 14.26 -24.82
C PHE A 394 4.08 15.68 -24.25
N ILE A 395 5.27 16.21 -23.95
CA ILE A 395 5.45 17.58 -23.46
C ILE A 395 4.90 18.59 -24.48
N GLN A 396 5.23 18.44 -25.76
CA GLN A 396 4.73 19.29 -26.84
C GLN A 396 3.19 19.28 -26.94
N THR A 397 2.56 18.14 -26.67
CA THR A 397 1.11 17.96 -26.82
C THR A 397 0.34 18.47 -25.61
N PHE A 398 0.81 18.16 -24.38
CA PHE A 398 0.00 18.35 -23.17
C PHE A 398 0.52 19.40 -22.19
N LEU A 399 1.82 19.72 -22.20
CA LEU A 399 2.46 20.45 -21.09
C LEU A 399 3.05 21.80 -21.50
N GLY A 400 3.67 21.89 -22.69
CA GLY A 400 4.48 23.03 -23.10
C GLY A 400 5.83 23.10 -22.37
N SER A 401 6.54 24.22 -22.52
CA SER A 401 7.91 24.37 -22.01
C SER A 401 8.03 24.74 -20.53
N ASN A 402 6.95 25.18 -19.90
CA ASN A 402 6.94 25.62 -18.50
C ASN A 402 5.92 24.81 -17.69
N PHE A 403 6.38 23.75 -17.03
CA PHE A 403 5.55 22.87 -16.22
C PHE A 403 6.31 22.34 -15.01
N ILE A 404 5.60 22.11 -13.91
CA ILE A 404 6.11 21.37 -12.76
C ILE A 404 5.90 19.88 -13.03
N ALA A 405 6.90 19.05 -12.74
CA ALA A 405 6.69 17.61 -12.60
C ALA A 405 6.56 17.25 -11.12
N LEU A 406 5.53 16.49 -10.78
CA LEU A 406 5.28 15.98 -9.45
C LEU A 406 5.35 14.46 -9.48
N HIS A 407 6.27 13.90 -8.69
CA HIS A 407 6.27 12.48 -8.39
C HIS A 407 5.53 12.23 -7.07
N PHE A 408 4.29 11.72 -7.17
CA PHE A 408 3.41 11.48 -6.03
C PHE A 408 3.33 9.97 -5.72
N ARG A 409 4.22 9.49 -4.84
CA ARG A 409 4.31 8.06 -4.50
C ARG A 409 3.35 7.67 -3.38
N ARG A 410 2.45 6.71 -3.63
CA ARG A 410 1.37 6.30 -2.73
C ARG A 410 1.29 4.78 -2.51
N HIS A 411 1.09 3.99 -3.57
CA HIS A 411 0.77 2.57 -3.45
C HIS A 411 1.92 1.76 -2.81
N GLY A 412 1.59 1.00 -1.77
CA GLY A 412 2.56 0.26 -0.94
C GLY A 412 3.56 1.13 -0.15
N PHE A 413 3.54 2.46 -0.33
CA PHE A 413 4.52 3.38 0.21
C PHE A 413 4.18 3.85 1.62
N LEU A 414 2.89 3.91 1.97
CA LEU A 414 2.41 4.29 3.31
C LEU A 414 3.10 3.48 4.42
N LYS A 415 3.14 2.14 4.28
CA LYS A 415 3.78 1.25 5.26
C LYS A 415 5.28 1.47 5.33
N PHE A 416 5.93 1.69 4.20
CA PHE A 416 7.36 1.97 4.16
C PHE A 416 7.71 3.29 4.85
N CYS A 417 6.92 4.32 4.62
CA CYS A 417 7.13 5.63 5.22
C CYS A 417 6.81 5.65 6.71
N ASN A 418 5.77 4.96 7.17
CA ASN A 418 5.43 4.93 8.59
C ASN A 418 6.48 4.21 9.46
N ALA A 419 7.29 3.32 8.86
CA ALA A 419 8.45 2.73 9.53
C ALA A 419 9.60 3.73 9.75
N LYS A 420 9.58 4.90 9.10
CA LYS A 420 10.57 5.98 9.28
C LYS A 420 10.08 7.00 10.31
N LYS A 421 11.02 7.69 10.96
CA LYS A 421 10.73 8.74 11.95
C LYS A 421 11.49 10.03 11.59
N PRO A 422 10.80 11.12 11.20
CA PRO A 422 9.35 11.21 10.94
C PRO A 422 8.92 10.39 9.70
N SER A 423 7.62 10.13 9.56
CA SER A 423 7.08 9.46 8.37
C SER A 423 7.34 10.32 7.13
N CYS A 424 7.58 9.68 5.98
CA CYS A 424 7.71 10.36 4.69
C CYS A 424 6.40 10.42 3.88
N PHE A 425 5.26 10.06 4.49
CA PHE A 425 3.97 10.00 3.79
C PHE A 425 3.06 11.15 4.21
N TYR A 426 2.76 12.04 3.27
CA TYR A 426 1.95 13.24 3.53
C TYR A 426 0.47 13.02 3.21
N PRO A 427 -0.47 13.43 4.09
CA PRO A 427 -1.89 13.46 3.76
C PRO A 427 -2.18 14.37 2.56
N ILE A 428 -3.20 14.04 1.77
CA ILE A 428 -3.56 14.77 0.53
C ILE A 428 -3.79 16.27 0.79
N PRO A 429 -4.52 16.71 1.84
CA PRO A 429 -4.72 18.14 2.09
C PRO A 429 -3.41 18.89 2.35
N GLN A 430 -2.47 18.28 3.07
CA GLN A 430 -1.16 18.88 3.33
C GLN A 430 -0.32 18.90 2.05
N ALA A 431 -0.29 17.80 1.30
CA ALA A 431 0.40 17.74 0.02
C ALA A 431 -0.11 18.82 -0.95
N ALA A 432 -1.43 19.02 -1.03
CA ALA A 432 -2.06 20.03 -1.87
C ALA A 432 -1.60 21.46 -1.51
N ASP A 433 -1.52 21.78 -0.22
CA ASP A 433 -1.00 23.07 0.26
C ASP A 433 0.46 23.29 -0.15
N CYS A 434 1.33 22.30 0.10
CA CYS A 434 2.74 22.37 -0.28
C CYS A 434 2.92 22.54 -1.80
N ILE A 435 2.17 21.77 -2.60
CA ILE A 435 2.19 21.87 -4.07
C ILE A 435 1.72 23.25 -4.51
N THR A 436 0.64 23.78 -3.92
CA THR A 436 0.11 25.12 -4.27
C THR A 436 1.14 26.22 -4.00
N ARG A 437 1.86 26.14 -2.87
CA ARG A 437 2.98 27.08 -2.56
C ARG A 437 4.09 27.01 -3.60
N MET A 438 4.42 25.81 -4.10
CA MET A 438 5.42 25.65 -5.15
C MET A 438 4.93 26.19 -6.49
N VAL A 439 3.68 25.93 -6.87
CA VAL A 439 3.08 26.47 -8.10
C VAL A 439 3.10 28.00 -8.09
N GLU A 440 2.75 28.62 -6.96
CA GLU A 440 2.83 30.08 -6.78
C GLU A 440 4.27 30.58 -6.92
N ARG A 441 5.25 29.89 -6.32
CA ARG A 441 6.67 30.26 -6.40
C ARG A 441 7.26 30.13 -7.80
N ALA A 442 6.91 29.06 -8.51
CA ALA A 442 7.43 28.73 -9.83
C ALA A 442 6.66 29.41 -10.97
N ASN A 443 5.50 30.01 -10.68
CA ASN A 443 4.63 30.68 -11.65
C ASN A 443 4.34 29.79 -12.89
N THR A 444 3.99 28.53 -12.64
CA THR A 444 3.74 27.54 -13.70
C THR A 444 2.25 27.27 -13.87
N PRO A 445 1.74 27.16 -15.10
CA PRO A 445 0.31 26.97 -15.35
C PRO A 445 -0.18 25.53 -15.21
N ILE A 446 0.71 24.53 -15.17
CA ILE A 446 0.36 23.11 -15.29
C ILE A 446 1.33 22.20 -14.54
N ILE A 447 0.80 21.07 -14.04
CA ILE A 447 1.56 20.03 -13.35
C ILE A 447 1.47 18.72 -14.13
N TYR A 448 2.61 18.11 -14.43
CA TYR A 448 2.67 16.70 -14.83
C TYR A 448 2.70 15.81 -13.59
N LEU A 449 1.80 14.84 -13.50
CA LEU A 449 1.65 13.95 -12.35
C LEU A 449 2.14 12.54 -12.69
N SER A 450 3.32 12.18 -12.19
CA SER A 450 3.82 10.80 -12.19
C SER A 450 3.48 10.15 -10.85
N THR A 451 2.65 9.11 -10.86
CA THR A 451 2.02 8.58 -9.66
C THR A 451 1.62 7.12 -9.81
N ASP A 452 1.65 6.39 -8.70
CA ASP A 452 1.03 5.06 -8.55
C ASP A 452 -0.22 5.11 -7.66
N ALA A 453 -0.74 6.31 -7.39
CA ALA A 453 -1.92 6.55 -6.58
C ALA A 453 -3.21 6.13 -7.29
N ALA A 454 -4.22 5.75 -6.49
CA ALA A 454 -5.55 5.47 -7.01
C ALA A 454 -6.23 6.74 -7.55
N GLU A 455 -7.23 6.55 -8.42
CA GLU A 455 -7.98 7.67 -8.98
C GLU A 455 -8.70 8.52 -7.92
N SER A 456 -9.18 7.90 -6.84
CA SER A 456 -9.78 8.60 -5.70
C SER A 456 -8.82 9.57 -5.01
N GLU A 457 -7.52 9.22 -4.92
CA GLU A 457 -6.50 10.07 -4.32
C GLU A 457 -6.09 11.21 -5.26
N THR A 458 -5.89 10.90 -6.55
CA THR A 458 -5.50 11.88 -7.56
C THR A 458 -6.61 12.89 -7.85
N SER A 459 -7.87 12.45 -7.89
CA SER A 459 -9.04 13.32 -8.06
C SER A 459 -9.21 14.27 -6.88
N LEU A 460 -9.01 13.77 -5.65
CA LEU A 460 -9.03 14.62 -4.46
C LEU A 460 -7.90 15.66 -4.50
N LEU A 461 -6.68 15.24 -4.82
CA LEU A 461 -5.54 16.14 -4.95
C LEU A 461 -5.80 17.24 -6.00
N GLN A 462 -6.30 16.87 -7.18
CA GLN A 462 -6.66 17.77 -8.27
C GLN A 462 -7.69 18.84 -7.84
N SER A 463 -8.66 18.47 -7.00
CA SER A 463 -9.66 19.41 -6.49
C SER A 463 -9.14 20.38 -5.41
N MET A 464 -8.05 20.03 -4.72
CA MET A 464 -7.49 20.82 -3.62
C MET A 464 -6.33 21.74 -4.05
N VAL A 465 -5.64 21.45 -5.15
CA VAL A 465 -4.57 22.31 -5.68
C VAL A 465 -5.21 23.47 -6.45
N VAL A 466 -5.44 24.58 -5.75
CA VAL A 466 -6.15 25.76 -6.25
C VAL A 466 -5.29 27.02 -6.04
N LEU A 467 -5.05 27.77 -7.12
CA LEU A 467 -4.37 29.06 -7.08
C LEU A 467 -5.32 30.14 -7.62
N ASN A 468 -5.51 31.23 -6.87
CA ASN A 468 -6.38 32.34 -7.25
C ASN A 468 -7.82 31.92 -7.63
N GLY A 469 -8.37 30.92 -6.91
CA GLY A 469 -9.72 30.40 -7.14
C GLY A 469 -9.86 29.49 -8.37
N LYS A 470 -8.77 29.15 -9.07
CA LYS A 470 -8.76 28.21 -10.19
C LYS A 470 -7.97 26.95 -9.82
N THR A 471 -8.50 25.79 -10.17
CA THR A 471 -7.79 24.52 -10.05
C THR A 471 -6.61 24.50 -11.03
N ILE A 472 -5.45 24.05 -10.57
CA ILE A 472 -4.27 23.89 -11.44
C ILE A 472 -4.38 22.54 -12.15
N PRO A 473 -4.38 22.48 -13.49
CA PRO A 473 -4.50 21.22 -14.20
C PRO A 473 -3.33 20.27 -13.88
N MET A 474 -3.65 19.03 -13.51
CA MET A 474 -2.70 17.95 -13.32
C MET A 474 -2.87 16.93 -14.44
N VAL A 475 -1.85 16.80 -15.28
CA VAL A 475 -1.84 15.89 -16.42
C VAL A 475 -1.16 14.59 -16.02
N LYS A 476 -1.93 13.50 -16.01
CA LYS A 476 -1.39 12.13 -16.00
C LYS A 476 -1.23 11.62 -17.43
N ARG A 477 -0.34 10.65 -17.64
CA ARG A 477 -0.29 9.94 -18.91
C ARG A 477 -1.66 9.28 -19.17
N PRO A 478 -2.34 9.58 -20.29
CA PRO A 478 -3.64 9.00 -20.56
C PRO A 478 -3.49 7.50 -20.88
N PRO A 479 -4.55 6.70 -20.69
CA PRO A 479 -4.58 5.37 -21.26
C PRO A 479 -4.46 5.46 -22.78
N ARG A 480 -3.97 4.38 -23.39
CA ARG A 480 -3.77 4.32 -24.84
C ARG A 480 -5.03 4.71 -25.60
N ASN A 481 -4.86 5.58 -26.59
CA ASN A 481 -5.89 5.93 -27.56
C ASN A 481 -5.28 5.94 -28.97
N SER A 482 -5.84 5.17 -29.90
CA SER A 482 -5.31 5.06 -31.28
C SER A 482 -5.35 6.38 -32.06
N ALA A 483 -6.20 7.32 -31.64
CA ALA A 483 -6.26 8.67 -32.19
C ALA A 483 -5.05 9.52 -31.78
N GLU A 484 -4.49 9.28 -30.60
CA GLU A 484 -3.32 9.99 -30.11
C GLU A 484 -2.06 9.55 -30.86
N LYS A 485 -1.10 10.47 -31.04
CA LYS A 485 0.12 10.24 -31.84
C LYS A 485 1.41 10.50 -31.08
N TRP A 486 1.32 10.94 -29.83
CA TRP A 486 2.50 11.25 -29.03
C TRP A 486 3.27 9.96 -28.68
N ASP A 487 2.58 8.84 -28.44
CA ASP A 487 3.10 7.50 -28.09
C ASP A 487 3.34 6.59 -29.31
N ALA A 488 2.98 7.04 -30.52
CA ALA A 488 3.00 6.21 -31.73
C ALA A 488 4.37 5.59 -32.06
N LEU A 489 5.46 6.17 -31.57
CA LEU A 489 6.81 5.59 -31.72
C LEU A 489 6.98 4.31 -30.90
N LEU A 490 6.51 4.29 -29.66
CA LEU A 490 6.58 3.11 -28.80
C LEU A 490 5.72 2.00 -29.38
N TYR A 491 4.51 2.34 -29.82
CA TYR A 491 3.58 1.40 -30.46
C TYR A 491 4.14 0.73 -31.71
N ARG A 492 4.73 1.50 -32.63
CA ARG A 492 5.30 0.95 -33.86
C ARG A 492 6.44 -0.03 -33.61
N HIS A 493 7.06 0.03 -32.43
CA HIS A 493 8.13 -0.87 -32.02
C HIS A 493 7.66 -1.93 -31.02
N GLY A 494 6.37 -1.96 -30.64
CA GLY A 494 5.77 -2.96 -29.76
C GLY A 494 6.32 -2.93 -28.33
N ILE A 495 6.57 -1.73 -27.79
CA ILE A 495 7.15 -1.53 -26.45
C ILE A 495 6.33 -0.59 -25.56
N GLU A 496 5.12 -0.24 -25.98
CA GLU A 496 4.24 0.74 -25.31
C GLU A 496 3.71 0.27 -23.95
N ASP A 497 3.40 -1.02 -23.80
CA ASP A 497 2.86 -1.60 -22.56
C ASP A 497 3.96 -2.23 -21.68
N ASP A 498 5.23 -1.95 -21.99
CA ASP A 498 6.36 -2.42 -21.18
C ASP A 498 6.51 -1.51 -19.94
N PRO A 499 6.28 -2.02 -18.70
CA PRO A 499 6.36 -1.19 -17.49
C PRO A 499 7.73 -0.52 -17.30
N GLN A 500 8.79 -1.10 -17.87
CA GLN A 500 10.14 -0.54 -17.86
C GLN A 500 10.23 0.74 -18.69
N VAL A 501 9.64 0.69 -19.88
CA VAL A 501 9.60 1.79 -20.84
C VAL A 501 8.69 2.90 -20.32
N GLU A 502 7.53 2.55 -19.77
CA GLU A 502 6.61 3.51 -19.15
C GLU A 502 7.27 4.24 -17.96
N ALA A 503 7.93 3.51 -17.06
CA ALA A 503 8.61 4.11 -15.92
C ALA A 503 9.76 5.04 -16.36
N MET A 504 10.51 4.66 -17.39
CA MET A 504 11.59 5.50 -17.93
C MET A 504 11.06 6.71 -18.71
N LEU A 505 9.91 6.58 -19.37
CA LEU A 505 9.21 7.69 -20.00
C LEU A 505 8.76 8.72 -18.95
N ASP A 506 8.13 8.28 -17.86
CA ASP A 506 7.74 9.16 -16.75
C ASP A 506 8.95 9.89 -16.14
N LYS A 507 10.07 9.17 -15.92
CA LYS A 507 11.33 9.79 -15.47
C LYS A 507 11.85 10.83 -16.44
N THR A 508 11.80 10.53 -17.74
CA THR A 508 12.27 11.43 -18.79
C THR A 508 11.44 12.72 -18.81
N ILE A 509 10.11 12.61 -18.73
CA ILE A 509 9.22 13.79 -18.67
C ILE A 509 9.52 14.61 -17.39
N CYS A 510 9.67 13.94 -16.24
CA CYS A 510 10.01 14.62 -14.99
C CYS A 510 11.39 15.30 -15.03
N ALA A 511 12.38 14.67 -15.66
CA ALA A 511 13.71 15.22 -15.81
C ALA A 511 13.74 16.47 -16.71
N MET A 512 12.79 16.58 -17.65
CA MET A 512 12.67 17.74 -18.56
C MET A 512 11.87 18.92 -18.00
N ALA A 513 11.21 18.77 -16.85
CA ALA A 513 10.38 19.80 -16.24
C ALA A 513 11.16 21.07 -15.85
N SER A 514 10.49 22.23 -15.74
CA SER A 514 11.13 23.45 -15.25
C SER A 514 11.42 23.36 -13.74
N VAL A 515 10.53 22.72 -12.99
CA VAL A 515 10.65 22.46 -11.56
C VAL A 515 10.18 21.03 -11.26
N PHE A 516 10.82 20.34 -10.32
CA PHE A 516 10.47 18.99 -9.90
C PHE A 516 10.16 18.91 -8.40
N ILE A 517 9.01 18.29 -8.07
CA ILE A 517 8.60 17.98 -6.70
C ILE A 517 8.68 16.47 -6.50
N GLY A 518 9.58 16.05 -5.61
CA GLY A 518 9.90 14.65 -5.39
C GLY A 518 9.24 14.01 -4.17
N ALA A 519 8.84 12.74 -4.25
CA ALA A 519 8.44 11.99 -3.07
C ALA A 519 9.65 11.61 -2.19
N PRO A 520 9.70 12.01 -0.91
CA PRO A 520 10.86 11.77 -0.05
C PRO A 520 11.05 10.28 0.25
N GLY A 521 12.29 9.80 0.09
CA GLY A 521 12.65 8.42 0.35
C GLY A 521 12.29 7.41 -0.75
N SER A 522 11.85 7.88 -1.93
CA SER A 522 11.68 7.04 -3.12
C SER A 522 12.92 7.10 -4.00
N THR A 523 13.44 5.94 -4.39
CA THR A 523 14.61 5.84 -5.29
C THR A 523 14.30 6.32 -6.70
N PHE A 524 13.03 6.30 -7.10
CA PHE A 524 12.57 6.92 -8.36
C PHE A 524 12.74 8.44 -8.34
N THR A 525 12.47 9.09 -7.21
CA THR A 525 12.73 10.52 -7.00
C THR A 525 14.22 10.84 -7.09
N GLU A 526 15.04 10.07 -6.37
CA GLU A 526 16.49 10.30 -6.32
C GLU A 526 17.13 10.21 -7.72
N ASP A 527 16.68 9.24 -8.51
CA ASP A 527 17.17 9.07 -9.87
C ASP A 527 16.76 10.23 -10.79
N ILE A 528 15.54 10.77 -10.66
CA ILE A 528 15.12 11.97 -11.41
C ILE A 528 15.95 13.18 -11.00
N LEU A 529 16.17 13.41 -9.71
CA LEU A 529 16.98 14.53 -9.23
C LEU A 529 18.42 14.46 -9.77
N ARG A 530 18.98 13.25 -9.85
CA ARG A 530 20.27 12.99 -10.49
C ARG A 530 20.22 13.31 -11.99
N LEU A 531 19.25 12.75 -12.74
CA LEU A 531 19.09 13.02 -14.18
C LEU A 531 18.96 14.51 -14.46
N ARG A 532 18.21 15.26 -13.64
CA ARG A 532 18.07 16.72 -13.77
C ARG A 532 19.38 17.47 -13.64
N LYS A 533 20.25 17.04 -12.72
CA LYS A 533 21.61 17.58 -12.58
C LYS A 533 22.42 17.24 -13.83
N ASP A 534 22.38 15.99 -14.27
CA ASP A 534 23.16 15.53 -15.43
C ASP A 534 22.73 16.20 -16.74
N TRP A 535 21.44 16.54 -16.88
CA TRP A 535 20.87 17.16 -18.08
C TRP A 535 20.93 18.69 -18.06
N GLY A 536 21.34 19.28 -16.93
CA GLY A 536 21.34 20.73 -16.72
C GLY A 536 19.93 21.32 -16.68
N THR A 537 18.95 20.54 -16.23
CA THR A 537 17.55 20.99 -16.05
C THR A 537 17.20 21.23 -14.59
N ALA A 538 18.12 20.92 -13.65
CA ALA A 538 17.95 21.19 -12.24
C ALA A 538 17.62 22.67 -11.97
N SER A 539 16.65 22.90 -11.08
CA SER A 539 16.19 24.22 -10.65
C SER A 539 16.44 24.44 -9.17
N LEU A 540 16.59 25.70 -8.74
CA LEU A 540 16.63 26.07 -7.32
C LEU A 540 15.33 25.74 -6.58
N CYS A 541 14.24 25.51 -7.31
CA CYS A 541 12.95 25.12 -6.75
C CYS A 541 12.70 23.61 -6.77
N ASP A 542 13.67 22.81 -7.22
CA ASP A 542 13.57 21.36 -7.08
C ASP A 542 13.63 20.99 -5.59
N GLU A 543 12.57 20.36 -5.08
CA GLU A 543 12.45 20.03 -3.66
C GLU A 543 11.68 18.74 -3.43
N TYR A 544 11.81 18.18 -2.24
CA TYR A 544 10.91 17.11 -1.81
C TYR A 544 9.54 17.68 -1.43
N LEU A 545 8.49 16.89 -1.62
CA LEU A 545 7.14 17.25 -1.23
C LEU A 545 7.11 17.65 0.26
N CYS A 546 6.64 18.88 0.53
CA CYS A 546 6.59 19.48 1.86
C CYS A 546 7.97 19.54 2.56
N GLN A 547 9.03 19.85 1.82
CA GLN A 547 10.38 19.96 2.37
C GLN A 547 10.45 20.93 3.56
N GLY A 548 10.99 20.42 4.68
CA GLY A 548 11.07 21.16 5.96
C GLY A 548 9.87 20.98 6.89
N GLU A 549 8.81 20.29 6.46
CA GLU A 549 7.61 20.02 7.26
C GLU A 549 7.40 18.51 7.43
N GLY A 550 6.98 18.09 8.63
CA GLY A 550 6.56 16.70 8.88
C GLY A 550 5.10 16.46 8.51
N PRO A 551 4.67 15.21 8.27
CA PRO A 551 3.26 14.90 8.09
C PRO A 551 2.43 15.32 9.29
N ASN A 552 1.35 16.07 9.04
CA ASN A 552 0.45 16.57 10.09
C ASN A 552 -0.46 15.49 10.70
N PHE A 553 -0.54 14.32 10.05
CA PHE A 553 -1.22 13.14 10.55
C PHE A 553 -0.44 11.89 10.18
N ILE A 554 -0.14 11.07 11.17
CA ILE A 554 0.50 9.76 11.01
C ILE A 554 -0.40 8.75 11.70
N ALA A 555 -0.90 7.76 10.95
CA ALA A 555 -1.64 6.65 11.54
C ALA A 555 -0.70 5.89 12.49
N GLY A 556 -1.09 5.75 13.76
CA GLY A 556 -0.27 5.09 14.78
C GLY A 556 0.11 3.68 14.37
N GLU A 557 1.41 3.39 14.24
CA GLU A 557 1.93 2.02 14.17
C GLU A 557 1.80 1.36 15.54
N ASP A 558 0.58 0.96 15.90
CA ASP A 558 0.31 0.32 17.18
C ASP A 558 0.00 -1.18 17.07
N THR A 559 0.23 -1.83 15.92
CA THR A 559 0.11 -3.29 15.81
C THR A 559 1.46 -3.98 16.05
N PRO A 560 1.63 -4.69 17.19
CA PRO A 560 2.88 -5.40 17.49
C PRO A 560 3.13 -6.50 16.46
N SER A 561 4.36 -6.63 15.96
CA SER A 561 4.69 -7.59 14.89
C SER A 561 5.10 -8.96 15.44
N THR A 562 5.50 -8.99 16.71
CA THR A 562 6.03 -10.18 17.40
C THR A 562 5.19 -10.56 18.61
N VAL A 563 5.06 -11.86 18.92
CA VAL A 563 4.37 -12.34 20.15
C VAL A 563 4.99 -11.72 21.40
N LYS A 564 6.31 -11.53 21.41
CA LYS A 564 7.06 -10.87 22.49
C LYS A 564 6.67 -9.41 22.66
N GLU A 565 6.44 -8.68 21.56
CA GLU A 565 5.99 -7.28 21.59
C GLU A 565 4.52 -7.18 22.01
N LEU A 566 3.67 -8.10 21.56
CA LEU A 566 2.28 -8.20 21.97
C LEU A 566 2.17 -8.47 23.47
N CYS A 567 2.90 -9.45 24.00
CA CYS A 567 2.94 -9.74 25.45
C CYS A 567 3.48 -8.55 26.25
N LYS A 568 4.53 -7.87 25.77
CA LYS A 568 5.08 -6.68 26.42
C LYS A 568 4.06 -5.54 26.45
N LYS A 569 3.32 -5.35 25.36
CA LYS A 569 2.33 -4.28 25.20
C LYS A 569 1.03 -4.54 25.96
N ILE A 570 0.57 -5.79 26.02
CA ILE A 570 -0.57 -6.22 26.85
C ILE A 570 -0.20 -6.10 28.34
N SER A 571 1.03 -6.47 28.72
CA SER A 571 1.51 -6.35 30.09
C SER A 571 1.74 -4.90 30.54
N SER A 572 1.92 -3.95 29.60
CA SER A 572 2.16 -2.54 29.90
C SER A 572 0.95 -1.63 29.73
N ASN A 573 -0.17 -2.11 29.18
CA ASN A 573 -1.39 -1.32 28.98
C ASN A 573 -2.37 -1.52 30.15
N SER A 574 -2.67 -0.45 30.89
CA SER A 574 -3.77 -0.40 31.88
C SER A 574 -5.16 -0.23 31.25
N LYS A 575 -5.27 -0.36 29.92
CA LYS A 575 -6.51 -0.17 29.13
C LYS A 575 -7.52 -1.32 29.35
N PRO A 576 -8.83 -1.08 29.13
CA PRO A 576 -9.88 -2.09 29.33
C PRO A 576 -9.67 -3.36 28.49
N LEU A 577 -10.12 -4.50 29.02
CA LEU A 577 -9.92 -5.85 28.48
C LEU A 577 -10.36 -6.00 27.01
N SER A 578 -11.32 -5.18 26.54
CA SER A 578 -11.78 -5.13 25.15
C SER A 578 -10.72 -4.58 24.18
N ALA A 579 -9.99 -3.54 24.55
CA ALA A 579 -8.95 -2.95 23.70
C ALA A 579 -7.73 -3.88 23.56
N ASN A 580 -7.39 -4.62 24.62
CA ASN A 580 -6.36 -5.66 24.56
C ASN A 580 -6.81 -6.86 23.70
N ALA A 581 -8.12 -7.18 23.71
CA ALA A 581 -8.69 -8.20 22.82
C ALA A 581 -8.67 -7.74 21.35
N GLU A 582 -8.96 -6.47 21.05
CA GLU A 582 -8.86 -5.90 19.70
C GLU A 582 -7.43 -5.90 19.19
N LEU A 583 -6.45 -5.51 20.00
CA LEU A 583 -5.02 -5.60 19.64
C LEU A 583 -4.56 -7.04 19.38
N LEU A 584 -5.05 -7.99 20.17
CA LEU A 584 -4.80 -9.42 19.94
C LEU A 584 -5.44 -9.88 18.63
N VAL A 585 -6.64 -9.40 18.31
CA VAL A 585 -7.39 -9.71 17.09
C VAL A 585 -6.71 -9.14 15.86
N ASP A 586 -6.22 -7.91 15.90
CA ASP A 586 -5.48 -7.28 14.81
C ASP A 586 -4.16 -8.01 14.56
N PHE A 587 -3.45 -8.40 15.61
CA PHE A 587 -2.26 -9.23 15.51
C PHE A 587 -2.56 -10.59 14.85
N ILE A 588 -3.61 -11.27 15.30
CA ILE A 588 -4.01 -12.58 14.80
C ILE A 588 -4.47 -12.46 13.34
N SER A 589 -5.30 -11.48 13.02
CA SER A 589 -5.82 -11.24 11.67
C SER A 589 -4.69 -10.96 10.69
N ASN A 590 -3.73 -10.10 11.07
CA ASN A 590 -2.57 -9.81 10.23
C ASN A 590 -1.66 -11.04 10.02
N LYS A 591 -1.43 -11.84 11.07
CA LYS A 591 -0.61 -13.06 10.95
C LYS A 591 -1.30 -14.15 10.13
N MET A 592 -2.61 -14.28 10.30
CA MET A 592 -3.45 -15.21 9.55
C MET A 592 -3.54 -14.80 8.09
N ASN A 593 -3.79 -13.52 7.78
CA ASN A 593 -3.82 -13.00 6.40
C ASN A 593 -2.47 -13.21 5.71
N LYS A 594 -1.35 -12.95 6.39
CA LYS A 594 -0.01 -13.20 5.83
C LYS A 594 0.24 -14.70 5.55
N ALA A 595 -0.20 -15.58 6.45
CA ALA A 595 -0.10 -17.02 6.25
C ALA A 595 -1.03 -17.52 5.13
N TRP A 596 -2.23 -16.94 5.03
CA TRP A 596 -3.24 -17.25 4.02
C TRP A 596 -2.77 -16.86 2.62
N MET A 597 -2.28 -15.63 2.45
CA MET A 597 -1.66 -15.14 1.20
C MET A 597 -0.45 -16.01 0.79
N GLY A 598 0.29 -16.56 1.75
CA GLY A 598 1.39 -17.49 1.48
C GLY A 598 0.96 -18.89 1.03
N LEU A 599 -0.26 -19.32 1.37
CA LEU A 599 -0.85 -20.57 0.91
C LEU A 599 -1.51 -20.40 -0.48
N GLU A 600 -2.07 -19.22 -0.74
CA GLU A 600 -2.63 -18.82 -2.05
C GLU A 600 -1.55 -18.72 -3.14
N LYS A 601 -0.42 -18.09 -2.84
CA LYS A 601 0.72 -17.95 -3.77
C LYS A 601 1.49 -19.26 -4.05
N ALA A 602 1.08 -20.39 -3.47
CA ALA A 602 1.76 -21.67 -3.68
C ALA A 602 1.41 -22.28 -5.04
N PRO A 603 2.35 -22.93 -5.75
CA PRO A 603 2.12 -23.46 -7.09
C PRO A 603 0.94 -24.44 -7.14
N GLU A 604 0.20 -24.41 -8.24
CA GLU A 604 -0.97 -25.26 -8.50
C GLU A 604 -0.62 -26.76 -8.36
N GLY A 605 -1.44 -27.49 -7.62
CA GLY A 605 -1.22 -28.90 -7.29
C GLY A 605 -0.42 -29.19 -6.00
N SER A 606 0.23 -28.18 -5.39
CA SER A 606 0.93 -28.33 -4.10
C SER A 606 -0.04 -28.64 -2.95
N PHE A 607 0.43 -29.40 -1.94
CA PHE A 607 -0.32 -29.62 -0.70
C PHE A 607 -0.78 -28.30 -0.04
N LYS A 608 0.01 -27.23 -0.18
CA LYS A 608 -0.31 -25.89 0.32
C LYS A 608 -1.50 -25.24 -0.43
N ASN A 609 -1.57 -25.39 -1.75
CA ASN A 609 -2.70 -24.88 -2.55
C ASN A 609 -3.96 -25.75 -2.31
N LYS A 610 -3.82 -27.08 -2.17
CA LYS A 610 -4.94 -27.95 -1.73
C LYS A 610 -5.47 -27.57 -0.35
N LEU A 611 -4.59 -27.17 0.57
CA LEU A 611 -4.96 -26.69 1.90
C LEU A 611 -5.66 -25.33 1.86
N HIS A 612 -5.23 -24.42 0.98
CA HIS A 612 -5.94 -23.16 0.69
C HIS A 612 -7.34 -23.40 0.12
N GLY A 613 -7.48 -24.31 -0.86
CA GLY A 613 -8.78 -24.69 -1.42
C GLY A 613 -9.73 -25.33 -0.41
N LEU A 614 -9.21 -26.23 0.46
CA LEU A 614 -9.99 -26.80 1.56
C LEU A 614 -10.40 -25.74 2.58
N GLY A 615 -9.49 -24.83 2.93
CA GLY A 615 -9.76 -23.72 3.84
C GLY A 615 -10.83 -22.77 3.30
N SER A 616 -10.74 -22.40 2.02
CA SER A 616 -11.74 -21.55 1.35
C SER A 616 -13.11 -22.22 1.30
N ARG A 617 -13.16 -23.54 1.06
CA ARG A 617 -14.40 -24.33 1.13
C ARG A 617 -14.99 -24.41 2.54
N LEU A 618 -14.16 -24.38 3.58
CA LEU A 618 -14.60 -24.33 4.98
C LEU A 618 -15.11 -22.93 5.38
N LEU A 619 -14.47 -21.86 4.91
CA LEU A 619 -14.92 -20.48 5.12
C LEU A 619 -16.25 -20.21 4.39
N ALA A 620 -16.43 -20.77 3.18
CA ALA A 620 -17.68 -20.68 2.44
C ALA A 620 -18.88 -21.33 3.17
N ARG A 621 -18.63 -22.26 4.09
CA ARG A 621 -19.66 -22.94 4.90
C ARG A 621 -20.08 -22.20 6.17
N VAL A 622 -19.53 -21.01 6.42
CA VAL A 622 -19.95 -20.19 7.58
C VAL A 622 -21.38 -19.71 7.38
N LYS A 623 -22.23 -19.92 8.39
CA LYS A 623 -23.66 -19.56 8.30
C LYS A 623 -23.84 -18.04 8.19
N PRO A 624 -24.72 -17.53 7.32
CA PRO A 624 -24.99 -16.09 7.20
C PRO A 624 -25.45 -15.43 8.50
N SER A 625 -26.16 -16.17 9.36
CA SER A 625 -26.53 -15.68 10.70
C SER A 625 -25.32 -15.35 11.58
N GLU A 626 -24.21 -16.07 11.42
CA GLU A 626 -22.95 -15.79 12.14
C GLU A 626 -22.31 -14.50 11.61
N ILE A 627 -22.40 -14.24 10.30
CA ILE A 627 -21.88 -13.02 9.66
C ILE A 627 -22.68 -11.79 10.15
N LEU A 628 -24.01 -11.88 10.13
CA LEU A 628 -24.92 -10.85 10.65
C LEU A 628 -24.63 -10.51 12.12
N LEU A 629 -24.47 -11.51 12.98
CA LEU A 629 -24.23 -11.28 14.39
C LEU A 629 -22.82 -10.73 14.66
N LYS A 630 -21.85 -10.98 13.77
CA LYS A 630 -20.50 -10.42 13.90
C LYS A 630 -20.44 -8.94 13.56
N SER A 631 -21.23 -8.48 12.59
CA SER A 631 -21.23 -7.09 12.14
C SER A 631 -21.83 -6.12 13.16
N ILE A 632 -22.73 -6.58 14.02
CA ILE A 632 -23.30 -5.78 15.11
C ILE A 632 -22.23 -5.60 16.17
N THR A 633 -21.66 -4.40 16.33
CA THR A 633 -20.64 -4.08 17.38
C THR A 633 -21.30 -3.67 18.71
N LYS A 634 -20.51 -3.52 19.78
CA LYS A 634 -21.04 -3.09 21.10
C LYS A 634 -21.52 -1.64 21.11
N ASP A 635 -20.92 -0.82 20.25
CA ASP A 635 -21.13 0.63 20.20
C ASP A 635 -22.34 1.00 19.33
N VAL A 636 -22.98 0.03 18.67
CA VAL A 636 -24.21 0.28 17.91
C VAL A 636 -25.33 0.66 18.87
N THR A 637 -25.79 1.90 18.77
CA THR A 637 -26.91 2.45 19.54
C THR A 637 -28.24 2.29 18.84
N THR A 638 -28.24 2.18 17.51
CA THR A 638 -29.44 2.12 16.66
C THR A 638 -29.28 1.10 15.55
N VAL A 639 -30.31 0.29 15.32
CA VAL A 639 -30.39 -0.65 14.19
C VAL A 639 -31.59 -0.27 13.35
N GLN A 640 -31.40 -0.08 12.05
CA GLN A 640 -32.48 0.15 11.08
C GLN A 640 -32.75 -1.17 10.38
N ILE A 641 -34.03 -1.56 10.29
CA ILE A 641 -34.41 -2.83 9.66
C ILE A 641 -35.47 -2.57 8.62
N THR A 642 -35.10 -2.78 7.36
CA THR A 642 -35.97 -2.67 6.21
C THR A 642 -36.67 -4.01 5.97
N TYR A 643 -37.99 -4.00 5.79
CA TYR A 643 -38.79 -5.20 5.52
C TYR A 643 -39.91 -4.91 4.51
N PRO A 644 -40.38 -5.91 3.74
CA PRO A 644 -41.46 -5.73 2.78
C PRO A 644 -42.77 -5.35 3.48
N THR A 645 -43.54 -4.46 2.86
CA THR A 645 -44.83 -3.95 3.40
C THR A 645 -45.88 -5.03 3.67
N SER A 646 -45.81 -6.17 2.99
CA SER A 646 -46.71 -7.31 3.20
C SER A 646 -46.47 -8.03 4.53
N LEU A 647 -45.30 -7.87 5.15
CA LEU A 647 -44.98 -8.50 6.43
C LEU A 647 -45.38 -7.61 7.62
N ASN A 648 -45.98 -8.23 8.64
CA ASN A 648 -46.30 -7.53 9.87
C ASN A 648 -45.02 -7.25 10.69
N ALA A 649 -44.80 -6.00 11.08
CA ALA A 649 -43.69 -5.56 11.94
C ALA A 649 -43.51 -6.41 13.20
N ARG A 650 -44.61 -6.92 13.78
CA ARG A 650 -44.58 -7.80 14.97
C ARG A 650 -43.94 -9.15 14.67
N LEU A 651 -44.16 -9.71 13.48
CA LEU A 651 -43.57 -10.98 13.06
C LEU A 651 -42.06 -10.82 12.81
N VAL A 652 -41.67 -9.73 12.16
CA VAL A 652 -40.26 -9.36 11.93
C VAL A 652 -39.52 -9.24 13.28
N ARG A 653 -40.09 -8.50 14.23
CA ARG A 653 -39.58 -8.39 15.61
C ARG A 653 -39.45 -9.74 16.29
N ARG A 654 -40.49 -10.59 16.23
CA ARG A 654 -40.46 -11.92 16.84
C ARG A 654 -39.36 -12.80 16.25
N ARG A 655 -39.17 -12.76 14.93
CA ARG A 655 -38.15 -13.54 14.22
C ARG A 655 -36.74 -13.07 14.57
N LEU A 656 -36.51 -11.76 14.59
CA LEU A 656 -35.23 -11.17 15.01
C LEU A 656 -34.87 -11.51 16.46
N ARG A 657 -35.85 -11.42 17.37
CA ARG A 657 -35.67 -11.84 18.76
C ARG A 657 -35.28 -13.31 18.87
N GLN A 658 -35.90 -14.18 18.07
CA GLN A 658 -35.54 -15.60 18.01
C GLN A 658 -34.13 -15.82 17.47
N ILE A 659 -33.72 -15.08 16.43
CA ILE A 659 -32.35 -15.15 15.88
C ILE A 659 -31.34 -14.70 16.94
N ALA A 660 -31.61 -13.60 17.65
CA ALA A 660 -30.76 -13.11 18.73
C ALA A 660 -30.65 -14.11 19.89
N LEU A 661 -31.79 -14.61 20.40
CA LEU A 661 -31.81 -15.62 21.49
C LEU A 661 -31.08 -16.90 21.11
N ARG A 662 -31.36 -17.43 19.90
CA ARG A 662 -30.72 -18.66 19.40
C ARG A 662 -29.23 -18.42 19.17
N GLY A 663 -28.85 -17.27 18.63
CA GLY A 663 -27.46 -16.85 18.44
C GLY A 663 -26.69 -16.81 19.76
N THR A 664 -27.27 -16.22 20.81
CA THR A 664 -26.66 -16.12 22.14
C THR A 664 -26.37 -17.48 22.73
N VAL A 665 -27.34 -18.42 22.70
CA VAL A 665 -27.14 -19.76 23.25
C VAL A 665 -26.13 -20.57 22.42
N LEU A 666 -26.26 -20.53 21.09
CA LEU A 666 -25.47 -21.34 20.17
C LEU A 666 -23.99 -20.90 20.15
N HIS A 667 -23.75 -19.59 19.96
CA HIS A 667 -22.39 -19.05 19.87
C HIS A 667 -21.67 -19.05 21.21
N ARG A 668 -22.39 -18.93 22.34
CA ARG A 668 -21.82 -19.18 23.67
C ARG A 668 -21.29 -20.60 23.81
N LYS A 669 -22.09 -21.62 23.42
CA LYS A 669 -21.67 -23.03 23.49
C LYS A 669 -20.44 -23.29 22.61
N TYR A 670 -20.45 -22.80 21.37
CA TYR A 670 -19.31 -23.01 20.46
C TYR A 670 -18.08 -22.17 20.82
N PHE A 671 -18.25 -20.99 21.42
CA PHE A 671 -17.14 -20.22 21.96
C PHE A 671 -16.40 -21.01 23.03
N TYR A 672 -17.10 -21.47 24.08
CA TYR A 672 -16.47 -22.27 25.14
C TYR A 672 -15.88 -23.58 24.60
N GLY A 673 -16.58 -24.26 23.68
CA GLY A 673 -16.05 -25.46 23.03
C GLY A 673 -14.76 -25.20 22.24
N SER A 674 -14.65 -24.06 21.56
CA SER A 674 -13.46 -23.69 20.80
C SER A 674 -12.31 -23.25 21.71
N VAL A 675 -12.61 -22.51 22.79
CA VAL A 675 -11.61 -22.15 23.83
C VAL A 675 -10.98 -23.40 24.44
N SER A 676 -11.79 -24.42 24.77
CA SER A 676 -11.28 -25.69 25.31
C SER A 676 -10.38 -26.46 24.32
N LEU A 677 -10.49 -26.19 23.02
CA LEU A 677 -9.70 -26.83 21.96
C LEU A 677 -8.38 -26.08 21.65
N LEU A 678 -8.22 -24.84 22.12
CA LEU A 678 -7.01 -24.04 21.93
C LEU A 678 -5.74 -24.70 22.52
N PRO A 679 -5.73 -25.22 23.76
CA PRO A 679 -4.55 -25.86 24.33
C PRO A 679 -4.13 -27.09 23.52
N LEU A 680 -5.10 -27.89 23.05
CA LEU A 680 -4.86 -29.09 22.25
C LEU A 680 -4.24 -28.74 20.89
N THR A 681 -4.75 -27.69 20.23
CA THR A 681 -4.21 -27.26 18.93
C THR A 681 -2.88 -26.52 19.05
N THR A 682 -2.58 -25.94 20.22
CA THR A 682 -1.28 -25.31 20.50
C THR A 682 -0.15 -26.33 20.47
N ALA A 683 -0.38 -27.60 20.85
CA ALA A 683 0.63 -28.65 20.80
C ALA A 683 1.15 -28.92 19.38
N PHE A 684 0.32 -28.70 18.35
CA PHE A 684 0.73 -28.82 16.95
C PHE A 684 1.67 -27.70 16.49
N THR A 685 1.85 -26.65 17.30
CA THR A 685 2.75 -25.53 16.96
C THR A 685 4.23 -25.86 16.95
N VAL A 686 4.59 -27.01 17.53
CA VAL A 686 5.96 -27.54 17.58
C VAL A 686 6.38 -28.18 16.25
N LEU A 687 5.44 -28.46 15.33
CA LEU A 687 5.73 -29.06 14.03
C LEU A 687 6.14 -27.98 13.00
N PRO A 688 7.06 -28.30 12.06
CA PRO A 688 7.56 -27.35 11.05
C PRO A 688 6.54 -26.99 9.94
N LEU A 689 5.26 -27.34 10.11
CA LEU A 689 4.19 -27.04 9.16
C LEU A 689 3.45 -25.77 9.58
N PRO A 690 2.84 -25.01 8.63
CA PRO A 690 1.97 -23.90 9.01
C PRO A 690 0.85 -24.43 9.92
N ASN A 691 0.73 -23.84 11.11
CA ASN A 691 -0.19 -24.28 12.18
C ASN A 691 -1.66 -23.96 11.88
N VAL A 692 -2.11 -24.35 10.70
CA VAL A 692 -3.47 -24.12 10.19
C VAL A 692 -4.54 -24.60 11.17
N PRO A 693 -4.41 -25.76 11.86
CA PRO A 693 -5.40 -26.18 12.86
C PRO A 693 -5.51 -25.21 14.05
N PHE A 694 -4.38 -24.71 14.55
CA PHE A 694 -4.36 -23.74 15.65
C PHE A 694 -5.00 -22.41 15.22
N PHE A 695 -4.60 -21.88 14.07
CA PHE A 695 -5.17 -20.64 13.55
C PHE A 695 -6.66 -20.77 13.23
N TRP A 696 -7.12 -21.93 12.74
CA TRP A 696 -8.53 -22.21 12.53
C TRP A 696 -9.34 -22.20 13.83
N VAL A 697 -8.87 -22.91 14.86
CA VAL A 697 -9.56 -22.95 16.16
C VAL A 697 -9.55 -21.58 16.84
N LEU A 698 -8.46 -20.83 16.69
CA LEU A 698 -8.36 -19.45 17.17
C LEU A 698 -9.35 -18.51 16.44
N PHE A 699 -9.42 -18.62 15.11
CA PHE A 699 -10.41 -17.88 14.30
C PHE A 699 -11.84 -18.25 14.70
N ARG A 700 -12.17 -19.54 14.86
CA ARG A 700 -13.51 -19.98 15.29
C ARG A 700 -13.85 -19.49 16.69
N THR A 701 -12.88 -19.49 17.60
CA THR A 701 -13.04 -18.94 18.95
C THR A 701 -13.41 -17.47 18.90
N TYR A 702 -12.67 -16.66 18.13
CA TYR A 702 -12.98 -15.24 17.94
C TYR A 702 -14.33 -15.02 17.25
N SER A 703 -14.60 -15.75 16.16
CA SER A 703 -15.84 -15.63 15.38
C SER A 703 -17.08 -15.88 16.25
N HIS A 704 -17.02 -16.91 17.10
CA HIS A 704 -18.08 -17.22 18.05
C HIS A 704 -18.18 -16.23 19.21
N TRP A 705 -17.05 -15.74 19.72
CA TRP A 705 -17.06 -14.69 20.74
C TRP A 705 -17.71 -13.41 20.22
N ARG A 706 -17.34 -12.94 19.02
CA ARG A 706 -17.89 -11.72 18.41
C ARG A 706 -19.37 -11.88 18.06
N ALA A 707 -19.76 -13.03 17.49
CA ALA A 707 -21.17 -13.33 17.21
C ALA A 707 -22.02 -13.40 18.50
N PHE A 708 -21.47 -13.94 19.59
CA PHE A 708 -22.14 -13.96 20.89
C PHE A 708 -22.35 -12.54 21.45
N GLN A 709 -21.34 -11.68 21.37
CA GLN A 709 -21.47 -10.28 21.82
C GLN A 709 -22.49 -9.51 20.96
N GLY A 710 -22.52 -9.73 19.65
CA GLY A 710 -23.49 -9.09 18.77
C GLY A 710 -24.91 -9.61 18.98
N SER A 711 -25.09 -10.89 19.30
CA SER A 711 -26.41 -11.45 19.61
C SER A 711 -26.96 -10.97 20.96
N GLU A 712 -26.11 -10.78 21.97
CA GLU A 712 -26.50 -10.15 23.23
C GLU A 712 -26.91 -8.68 23.00
N LYS A 713 -26.15 -7.94 22.21
CA LYS A 713 -26.48 -6.55 21.89
C LYS A 713 -27.77 -6.43 21.08
N LEU A 714 -27.94 -7.27 20.06
CA LEU A 714 -29.18 -7.35 19.29
C LEU A 714 -30.37 -7.73 20.17
N LEU A 715 -30.17 -8.66 21.11
CA LEU A 715 -31.21 -9.05 22.06
C LEU A 715 -31.62 -7.89 22.98
N GLN A 716 -30.66 -7.10 23.47
CA GLN A 716 -30.93 -5.89 24.24
C GLN A 716 -31.77 -4.90 23.42
N LEU A 717 -31.32 -4.57 22.21
CA LEU A 717 -31.99 -3.62 21.32
C LEU A 717 -33.41 -4.05 20.95
N VAL A 718 -33.69 -5.35 20.84
CA VAL A 718 -35.00 -5.88 20.46
C VAL A 718 -35.94 -6.10 21.66
N SER A 719 -35.40 -6.21 22.88
CA SER A 719 -36.14 -6.56 24.12
C SER A 719 -36.65 -5.36 24.92
N ASP A 720 -36.11 -4.15 24.73
CA ASP A 720 -36.58 -2.96 25.44
C ASP A 720 -37.95 -2.48 24.93
N TYR A 721 -39.00 -2.80 25.71
CA TYR A 721 -40.16 -1.94 26.05
C TYR A 721 -41.19 -2.69 26.93
N SER A 722 -41.17 -4.03 27.03
CA SER A 722 -42.28 -4.74 27.70
C SER A 722 -42.11 -4.99 29.21
N LEU A 723 -40.96 -4.67 29.83
CA LEU A 723 -40.71 -4.98 31.25
C LEU A 723 -40.78 -3.79 32.21
N VAL A 724 -40.85 -2.55 31.71
CA VAL A 724 -40.96 -1.34 32.56
C VAL A 724 -42.42 -0.88 32.75
N GLN A 725 -43.35 -1.34 31.91
CA GLN A 725 -44.77 -0.94 32.01
C GLN A 725 -45.55 -1.65 33.13
N ASN A 726 -45.07 -2.81 33.61
CA ASN A 726 -45.80 -3.64 34.60
C ASN A 726 -45.31 -3.46 36.04
N SER A 727 -44.22 -2.73 36.29
CA SER A 727 -43.73 -2.43 37.64
C SER A 727 -44.19 -1.08 38.19
N ILE A 728 -44.72 -0.20 37.33
CA ILE A 728 -45.15 1.17 37.72
C ILE A 728 -46.66 1.26 38.03
N SER A 729 -47.44 0.22 37.71
CA SER A 729 -48.89 0.18 37.97
C SER A 729 -49.30 -0.45 39.31
N LEU A 730 -48.36 -0.80 40.19
CA LEU A 730 -48.65 -1.51 41.45
C LEU A 730 -47.92 -1.03 42.72
N SER A 731 -47.36 0.19 42.74
CA SER A 731 -46.90 0.79 43.99
C SER A 731 -47.24 2.28 44.09
N GLY A 732 -48.03 2.63 45.11
CA GLY A 732 -48.05 3.98 45.67
C GLY A 732 -49.37 4.72 45.56
N LYS A 733 -50.38 4.23 46.28
CA LYS A 733 -51.49 5.05 46.78
C LYS A 733 -50.93 5.99 47.86
N GLY A 734 -51.11 7.30 47.73
CA GLY A 734 -50.72 8.29 48.74
C GLY A 734 -51.35 9.65 48.40
N ASN A 735 -52.11 10.20 49.35
CA ASN A 735 -53.13 11.24 49.19
C ASN A 735 -52.59 12.68 49.04
N GLU A 736 -53.39 13.48 48.32
CA GLU A 736 -53.77 14.91 48.49
C GLU A 736 -52.71 15.99 48.80
N SER A 737 -52.59 16.99 47.91
CA SER A 737 -53.00 18.40 48.12
C SER A 737 -52.65 19.28 46.91
N GLU A 738 -53.19 20.51 46.92
CA GLU A 738 -53.68 21.33 45.81
C GLU A 738 -52.68 22.14 44.94
N HIS A 739 -53.24 22.58 43.80
CA HIS A 739 -53.15 23.90 43.15
C HIS A 739 -52.14 24.22 42.01
N ASN A 740 -52.77 24.44 40.84
CA ASN A 740 -52.66 25.50 39.83
C ASN A 740 -51.50 25.61 38.82
N ASP A 741 -51.98 25.62 37.56
CA ASP A 741 -51.61 26.45 36.40
C ASP A 741 -50.15 26.46 35.90
N SER A 742 -49.95 25.88 34.70
CA SER A 742 -49.93 26.64 33.44
C SER A 742 -49.13 25.94 32.33
N LYS A 743 -49.69 26.02 31.12
CA LYS A 743 -49.07 26.08 29.79
C LYS A 743 -47.95 25.08 29.42
N CYS A 744 -48.39 24.14 28.56
CA CYS A 744 -47.75 23.65 27.33
C CYS A 744 -46.26 24.02 27.13
N GLY A 745 -45.41 23.01 27.28
CA GLY A 745 -44.10 22.93 26.65
C GLY A 745 -43.87 21.48 26.26
N THR A 746 -43.93 21.19 24.97
CA THR A 746 -43.52 19.94 24.33
C THR A 746 -42.15 19.54 24.85
N LYS A 747 -42.10 18.50 25.69
CA LYS A 747 -40.87 17.76 25.99
C LYS A 747 -40.91 16.48 25.19
N ASP A 748 -40.03 16.44 24.21
CA ASP A 748 -39.78 15.31 23.34
C ASP A 748 -39.71 14.01 24.14
N SER A 749 -40.56 13.07 23.75
CA SER A 749 -40.40 11.66 24.11
C SER A 749 -39.01 11.20 23.65
N PRO A 750 -38.27 10.40 24.43
CA PRO A 750 -36.99 9.88 23.97
C PRO A 750 -37.23 9.05 22.72
N SER A 751 -36.75 9.55 21.59
CA SER A 751 -36.81 8.92 20.26
C SER A 751 -36.42 7.45 20.37
N SER A 752 -37.28 6.55 19.89
CA SER A 752 -37.05 5.12 19.92
C SER A 752 -35.71 4.77 19.24
N GLN A 753 -34.80 4.15 19.99
CA GLN A 753 -33.45 3.70 19.56
C GLN A 753 -33.46 2.54 18.53
N TRP A 754 -34.61 2.24 17.91
CA TRP A 754 -34.80 1.18 16.92
C TRP A 754 -35.87 1.61 15.91
N VAL A 755 -35.56 1.54 14.61
CA VAL A 755 -36.48 1.93 13.52
C VAL A 755 -36.77 0.73 12.62
N LEU A 756 -38.04 0.35 12.53
CA LEU A 756 -38.57 -0.62 11.57
C LEU A 756 -39.11 0.15 10.37
N GLU A 757 -38.51 -0.03 9.20
CA GLU A 757 -38.92 0.68 7.99
C GLU A 757 -39.59 -0.28 6.98
N PRO A 758 -40.91 -0.15 6.77
CA PRO A 758 -41.57 -0.86 5.69
C PRO A 758 -41.15 -0.26 4.34
N SER A 759 -40.66 -1.07 3.42
CA SER A 759 -40.26 -0.64 2.07
C SER A 759 -41.18 -1.22 1.00
N LYS A 760 -41.85 -0.33 0.27
CA LYS A 760 -42.63 -0.68 -0.93
C LYS A 760 -41.73 -1.04 -2.11
N GLU A 761 -40.56 -0.40 -2.19
CA GLU A 761 -39.57 -0.70 -3.22
C GLU A 761 -39.05 -2.14 -3.10
N LEU A 762 -38.79 -2.60 -1.86
CA LEU A 762 -38.42 -3.99 -1.58
C LEU A 762 -39.56 -4.98 -1.93
N GLU A 763 -40.81 -4.60 -1.65
CA GLU A 763 -41.98 -5.39 -2.03
C GLU A 763 -42.10 -5.56 -3.55
N ASP A 764 -41.97 -4.46 -4.30
CA ASP A 764 -42.09 -4.47 -5.76
C ASP A 764 -40.97 -5.26 -6.43
N LEU A 765 -39.76 -5.26 -5.84
CA LEU A 765 -38.64 -6.07 -6.32
C LEU A 765 -38.84 -7.57 -6.02
N ILE A 766 -39.40 -7.91 -4.86
CA ILE A 766 -39.76 -9.29 -4.51
C ILE A 766 -40.87 -9.82 -5.43
N ASN A 767 -41.90 -9.01 -5.70
CA ASN A 767 -43.04 -9.40 -6.53
C ASN A 767 -42.68 -9.55 -8.02
N ARG A 768 -41.71 -8.78 -8.52
CA ARG A 768 -41.21 -8.89 -9.90
C ARG A 768 -40.37 -10.15 -10.15
N GLY A 769 -39.90 -10.80 -9.09
CA GLY A 769 -38.88 -11.85 -9.13
C GLY A 769 -39.34 -13.27 -8.82
N HIS A 770 -40.65 -13.51 -8.74
CA HIS A 770 -41.20 -14.79 -8.29
C HIS A 770 -41.19 -15.85 -9.39
N GLU A 771 -40.34 -16.87 -9.25
CA GLU A 771 -40.45 -18.14 -9.96
C GLU A 771 -40.65 -19.27 -8.92
N GLU A 772 -41.71 -20.06 -9.07
CA GLU A 772 -41.93 -21.33 -8.35
C GLU A 772 -41.53 -21.37 -6.84
N ASN A 773 -42.03 -20.42 -6.04
CA ASN A 773 -41.81 -20.28 -4.59
C ASN A 773 -40.42 -19.79 -4.11
N TYR A 774 -39.51 -19.43 -5.01
CA TYR A 774 -38.22 -18.85 -4.66
C TYR A 774 -38.02 -17.50 -5.37
N LEU A 775 -37.09 -16.68 -4.86
CA LEU A 775 -36.64 -15.47 -5.56
C LEU A 775 -35.66 -15.88 -6.66
N SER A 776 -35.93 -15.43 -7.90
CA SER A 776 -35.00 -15.63 -9.01
C SER A 776 -33.65 -14.98 -8.71
N GLU A 777 -32.58 -15.52 -9.30
CA GLU A 777 -31.24 -14.95 -9.11
C GLU A 777 -31.15 -13.50 -9.61
N GLN A 778 -31.87 -13.18 -10.67
CA GLN A 778 -31.98 -11.83 -11.20
C GLN A 778 -32.60 -10.86 -10.18
N ALA A 779 -33.71 -11.26 -9.54
CA ALA A 779 -34.35 -10.44 -8.52
C ALA A 779 -33.47 -10.25 -7.27
N ILE A 780 -32.70 -11.27 -6.90
CA ILE A 780 -31.70 -11.16 -5.81
C ILE A 780 -30.62 -10.15 -6.20
N SER A 781 -30.16 -10.15 -7.45
CA SER A 781 -29.19 -9.18 -7.96
C SER A 781 -29.73 -7.74 -7.88
N ASP A 782 -30.98 -7.53 -8.31
CA ASP A 782 -31.62 -6.21 -8.31
C ASP A 782 -31.84 -5.67 -6.89
N ILE A 783 -32.23 -6.55 -5.95
CA ILE A 783 -32.33 -6.22 -4.51
C ILE A 783 -30.94 -5.89 -3.94
N CYS A 784 -29.90 -6.66 -4.29
CA CYS A 784 -28.55 -6.42 -3.80
C CYS A 784 -27.99 -5.08 -4.29
N ASN A 785 -28.27 -4.70 -5.55
CA ASN A 785 -27.88 -3.41 -6.10
C ASN A 785 -28.63 -2.25 -5.43
N SER A 786 -29.94 -2.40 -5.22
CA SER A 786 -30.79 -1.34 -4.65
C SER A 786 -30.48 -1.07 -3.17
N PHE A 787 -30.13 -2.10 -2.41
CA PHE A 787 -29.87 -2.01 -0.96
C PHE A 787 -28.39 -2.16 -0.58
N SER A 788 -27.47 -2.11 -1.56
CA SER A 788 -26.02 -2.26 -1.36
C SER A 788 -25.61 -3.51 -0.57
N LEU A 789 -26.21 -4.66 -0.90
CA LEU A 789 -25.95 -5.95 -0.25
C LEU A 789 -24.95 -6.80 -1.04
N ASN A 790 -24.26 -7.71 -0.37
CA ASN A 790 -23.37 -8.67 -1.02
C ASN A 790 -24.20 -9.84 -1.62
N LYS A 791 -24.24 -9.93 -2.95
CA LYS A 791 -24.98 -10.98 -3.71
C LYS A 791 -24.67 -12.39 -3.20
N ASN A 792 -23.40 -12.70 -2.95
CA ASN A 792 -22.96 -14.04 -2.53
C ASN A 792 -23.45 -14.43 -1.13
N ASP A 793 -23.62 -13.47 -0.21
CA ASP A 793 -24.12 -13.74 1.13
C ASP A 793 -25.65 -13.87 1.17
N VAL A 794 -26.35 -13.18 0.27
CA VAL A 794 -27.80 -13.30 0.09
C VAL A 794 -28.16 -14.62 -0.59
N LEU A 795 -27.40 -15.05 -1.61
CA LEU A 795 -27.56 -16.36 -2.25
C LEU A 795 -27.37 -17.52 -1.25
N LYS A 796 -26.37 -17.43 -0.36
CA LYS A 796 -26.21 -18.40 0.75
C LYS A 796 -27.43 -18.46 1.68
N CYS A 797 -28.17 -17.37 1.85
CA CYS A 797 -29.38 -17.37 2.65
C CYS A 797 -30.53 -18.09 1.94
N ARG A 798 -30.62 -17.97 0.61
CA ARG A 798 -31.59 -18.69 -0.23
C ARG A 798 -31.38 -20.20 -0.13
N ASP A 799 -30.14 -20.66 -0.29
CA ASP A 799 -29.80 -22.09 -0.35
C ASP A 799 -29.85 -22.81 1.02
N LEU A 800 -30.14 -22.08 2.10
CA LEU A 800 -30.30 -22.61 3.47
C LEU A 800 -31.76 -22.84 3.88
N VAL A 801 -32.72 -22.32 3.09
CA VAL A 801 -34.17 -22.47 3.24
C VAL A 801 -34.64 -23.59 2.34
#